data_AF-A0A094CGU1-F1
#
_entry.id   AF-A0A094CGU1-F1
#
_cell.length_a   1.000
_cell.length_b   1.000
_cell.length_c   1.000
_cell.angle_alpha   90.00
_cell.angle_beta   90.00
_cell.angle_gamma   90.00
#
_symmetry.space_group_name_H-M   'P 1'
#
loop_
_entity.id
_entity.type
_entity.pdbx_description
1 polymer ?
#
loop_
_entity_poly.entity_id
_entity_poly.type
_entity_poly.pdbx_seq_one_letter_code
_entity_poly.pdbx_strand_id
1 'polypeptide(L)'
;MKYQAVLVAELLTFVFSTGVVGVSSPASWATSSDGVYKLSSFDAPVKGAGDAGGASTWEIQVDDTSSGHKQSITGFGAAVTDATVTAFSALSDSQKTALLADLLTTSTDDGVAFNLFRHTIAASDLSGTVYAYSDEVDLELANFDLKTEGKDMLSWLAQFKAVNSAIKVLGSTWSPPGWMKLNGVMDGTTTDNNLDHKYASQFAQYFVKYIQAFKEGGVDVDAITIQNEPLNSQAGYPTMYVAADESTSLIQNNIGPALKDAGLSTEIWAYDHNTDVPAYPQAVLDGAGSFVNTVAWHCYAQNNDWAALTTFHEKNPNVVQYQTECWTSPTNSWYSTIDFVMGPMQNWAAGSIAWTLGSDTNNGPHLPGGCSSCRGLIVVDTGAGTYSKTLDYYLMGQFSRFVPRGATALATTGSQDFGGGQKFEAVSFVEEDGSRTVVIQNNFGNEVFLTVTFKGGETWSGTVYTESLTTWQLPPARVYLPHGASAMSEKTSRSSRGKGDGTGSSRQHLSAAHLEKRRMADRESQRAGRERTKNHIRHLEKLVESLQKTEDNDRLEALMVQCQELRGQNEQLMSVISNIGRMCKTIEHPNETQARIGHSPGAGLKTSMGPDFHQQPPQGGIVGGDIHPYVPAHEDQHETWWHQNGMGEMDEIHQVPSNPMLPCLDTSLPILNSSAQTPANSIQSHNTVPRTFGPPEASTETTAEVVNNILSQAELFTVLSTQPEKDADIAIRAVLNGWNFVRQTETLDDGWESICKVDQQAFISCGLIERLAILQVMRLKLRHAVEPTSENLERLPTFMHPRPTQNLIQHPTMVDYFVWPDLRDLLILSPYQSMKSADVVKFVSIFVKSIRFQWPYDLCDSFTKNPHSGLFSFSNAFCKQFEDIRSWMLDSDFFVMCPQMIGYIPIHNPGPGRDLGGFLDQGHYLEEATGQDQKPHGNTDEPDWTDVLMPT
;
A
#
# COMPACT_ATOMS: atom_id res chain seq x y z
N MET A 1 42.68 -14.10 40.75
CA MET A 1 41.59 -13.40 40.03
C MET A 1 40.90 -14.28 38.98
N LYS A 2 40.57 -15.54 39.31
CA LYS A 2 39.80 -16.45 38.44
C LYS A 2 38.59 -17.10 39.14
N TYR A 3 38.24 -16.60 40.34
CA TYR A 3 37.17 -17.15 41.18
C TYR A 3 35.99 -16.18 41.40
N GLN A 4 36.03 -14.96 40.85
CA GLN A 4 34.89 -14.03 40.88
C GLN A 4 34.10 -13.98 39.56
N ALA A 5 34.63 -14.51 38.46
CA ALA A 5 33.92 -14.57 37.17
C ALA A 5 32.97 -15.78 37.05
N VAL A 6 33.18 -16.84 37.84
CA VAL A 6 32.32 -18.04 37.83
C VAL A 6 31.08 -17.85 38.70
N LEU A 7 31.16 -17.04 39.76
CA LEU A 7 30.03 -16.76 40.65
C LEU A 7 28.97 -15.82 40.05
N VAL A 8 29.33 -15.01 39.04
CA VAL A 8 28.36 -14.20 38.30
C VAL A 8 27.65 -15.04 37.22
N ALA A 9 28.33 -16.03 36.64
CA ALA A 9 27.72 -16.96 35.68
C ALA A 9 26.73 -17.93 36.35
N GLU A 10 27.04 -18.43 37.56
CA GLU A 10 26.13 -19.36 38.27
C GLU A 10 24.89 -18.68 38.88
N LEU A 11 24.92 -17.37 39.11
CA LEU A 11 23.75 -16.59 39.55
C LEU A 11 22.82 -16.17 38.40
N LEU A 12 23.27 -16.23 37.14
CA LEU A 12 22.47 -15.95 35.95
C LEU A 12 21.82 -17.20 35.34
N THR A 13 22.30 -18.40 35.67
CA THR A 13 21.72 -19.68 35.21
C THR A 13 20.50 -20.18 36.00
N PHE A 14 20.04 -19.47 37.03
CA PHE A 14 18.86 -19.87 37.83
C PHE A 14 17.56 -19.11 37.51
N VAL A 15 17.53 -18.30 36.44
CA VAL A 15 16.30 -17.58 36.00
C VAL A 15 15.77 -18.03 34.63
N PHE A 16 16.48 -18.89 33.89
CA PHE A 16 15.97 -19.44 32.62
C PHE A 16 15.14 -20.73 32.78
N SER A 17 14.22 -20.69 33.73
CA SER A 17 12.94 -21.36 33.60
C SER A 17 11.91 -20.24 33.58
N THR A 18 11.66 -19.64 32.40
CA THR A 18 10.47 -18.80 32.21
C THR A 18 9.26 -19.72 32.23
N GLY A 19 8.90 -20.18 33.43
CA GLY A 19 7.51 -20.41 33.73
C GLY A 19 6.84 -19.06 33.52
N VAL A 20 5.94 -19.00 32.56
CA VAL A 20 5.03 -17.87 32.39
C VAL A 20 4.48 -17.56 33.77
N VAL A 21 4.86 -16.42 34.35
CA VAL A 21 4.20 -15.93 35.56
C VAL A 21 2.84 -15.48 35.06
N GLY A 22 1.88 -16.41 35.08
CA GLY A 22 0.56 -16.16 34.52
C GLY A 22 -0.06 -14.91 35.14
N VAL A 23 -0.75 -14.12 34.31
CA VAL A 23 -1.38 -12.87 34.73
C VAL A 23 -2.37 -13.18 35.86
N SER A 24 -2.03 -12.79 37.10
CA SER A 24 -2.85 -13.10 38.28
C SER A 24 -3.92 -12.04 38.57
N SER A 25 -3.76 -10.84 38.02
CA SER A 25 -4.62 -9.68 38.22
C SER A 25 -4.64 -8.83 36.95
N PRO A 26 -5.75 -8.13 36.66
CA PRO A 26 -5.82 -7.22 35.52
C PRO A 26 -4.78 -6.10 35.67
N ALA A 27 -4.18 -5.69 34.57
CA ALA A 27 -3.23 -4.58 34.50
C ALA A 27 -3.36 -3.85 33.16
N SER A 28 -2.87 -2.61 33.10
CA SER A 28 -2.95 -1.75 31.92
C SER A 28 -1.68 -0.92 31.76
N TRP A 29 -1.25 -0.71 30.52
CA TRP A 29 -0.14 0.17 30.16
C TRP A 29 -0.51 1.05 28.97
N ALA A 30 -0.07 2.30 28.98
CA ALA A 30 -0.35 3.25 27.92
C ALA A 30 0.93 3.83 27.30
N THR A 31 0.81 4.19 26.03
CA THR A 31 1.75 5.04 25.28
C THR A 31 0.92 6.11 24.58
N SER A 32 1.15 7.39 24.84
CA SER A 32 0.34 8.51 24.34
C SER A 32 1.12 9.45 23.42
N SER A 33 0.41 10.10 22.50
CA SER A 33 0.96 11.06 21.52
C SER A 33 1.72 12.22 22.19
N ASP A 34 1.20 12.70 23.32
CA ASP A 34 1.75 13.78 24.15
C ASP A 34 3.01 13.37 24.94
N GLY A 35 3.35 12.07 24.94
CA GLY A 35 4.49 11.51 25.66
C GLY A 35 4.33 11.46 27.18
N VAL A 36 3.14 11.73 27.73
CA VAL A 36 2.82 11.57 29.16
C VAL A 36 2.98 10.11 29.59
N TYR A 37 2.50 9.19 28.76
CA TYR A 37 2.68 7.76 28.94
C TYR A 37 3.64 7.19 27.89
N LYS A 38 4.62 6.41 28.35
CA LYS A 38 5.58 5.69 27.50
C LYS A 38 5.74 4.28 28.05
N LEU A 39 4.95 3.34 27.54
CA LEU A 39 4.87 1.96 28.06
C LEU A 39 4.67 1.93 29.59
N SER A 40 3.95 2.91 30.13
CA SER A 40 3.85 3.17 31.57
C SER A 40 2.51 2.67 32.10
N SER A 41 2.45 2.28 33.37
CA SER A 41 1.21 1.79 33.99
C SER A 41 0.09 2.81 33.84
N PHE A 42 -1.10 2.31 33.51
CA PHE A 42 -2.35 3.06 33.46
C PHE A 42 -3.39 2.40 34.37
N ASP A 43 -4.57 3.01 34.48
CA ASP A 43 -5.68 2.46 35.28
C ASP A 43 -6.07 1.07 34.76
N ALA A 44 -6.02 0.08 35.66
CA ALA A 44 -6.34 -1.29 35.32
C ALA A 44 -7.84 -1.47 35.03
N PRO A 45 -8.22 -2.28 34.02
CA PRO A 45 -9.62 -2.56 33.76
C PRO A 45 -10.24 -3.34 34.93
N VAL A 46 -11.52 -3.10 35.16
CA VAL A 46 -12.31 -3.78 36.18
C VAL A 46 -13.25 -4.79 35.55
N LYS A 47 -13.53 -5.89 36.26
CA LYS A 47 -14.46 -6.91 35.78
C LYS A 47 -15.90 -6.41 35.91
N GLY A 48 -16.68 -6.58 34.84
CA GLY A 48 -18.04 -6.07 34.68
C GLY A 48 -18.11 -4.97 33.61
N ALA A 49 -19.31 -4.47 33.33
CA ALA A 49 -19.52 -3.36 32.39
C ALA A 49 -19.16 -1.98 32.99
N GLY A 50 -18.98 -1.90 34.32
CA GLY A 50 -18.67 -0.66 35.01
C GLY A 50 -19.78 0.40 34.91
N ASP A 51 -19.43 1.64 35.24
CA ASP A 51 -20.26 2.84 35.06
C ASP A 51 -19.39 3.92 34.42
N ALA A 52 -19.79 4.37 33.23
CA ALA A 52 -19.04 5.36 32.45
C ALA A 52 -19.09 6.77 33.06
N GLY A 53 -19.99 7.04 34.02
CA GLY A 53 -20.04 8.32 34.73
C GLY A 53 -20.27 9.54 33.83
N GLY A 54 -20.76 9.35 32.60
CA GLY A 54 -20.96 10.39 31.58
C GLY A 54 -19.83 10.54 30.56
N ALA A 55 -18.78 9.71 30.61
CA ALA A 55 -17.74 9.67 29.58
C ALA A 55 -18.26 9.10 28.24
N SER A 56 -17.60 9.47 27.14
CA SER A 56 -17.79 8.81 25.84
C SER A 56 -17.51 7.32 25.97
N THR A 57 -18.39 6.47 25.45
CA THR A 57 -18.28 5.01 25.62
C THR A 57 -17.93 4.31 24.32
N TRP A 58 -17.22 3.18 24.43
CA TRP A 58 -16.98 2.27 23.32
C TRP A 58 -17.20 0.82 23.72
N GLU A 59 -17.58 -0.02 22.77
CA GLU A 59 -17.77 -1.45 23.00
C GLU A 59 -16.93 -2.27 22.02
N ILE A 60 -16.23 -3.26 22.55
CA ILE A 60 -15.50 -4.29 21.79
C ILE A 60 -16.04 -5.67 22.18
N GLN A 61 -16.26 -6.52 21.18
CA GLN A 61 -16.62 -7.92 21.39
C GLN A 61 -15.47 -8.82 20.94
N VAL A 62 -15.13 -9.82 21.75
CA VAL A 62 -14.03 -10.75 21.47
C VAL A 62 -14.56 -12.19 21.53
N ASP A 63 -14.33 -12.97 20.47
CA ASP A 63 -14.58 -14.41 20.50
C ASP A 63 -13.33 -15.14 21.02
N ASP A 64 -13.26 -15.31 22.34
CA ASP A 64 -12.21 -16.09 23.03
C ASP A 64 -12.52 -17.60 23.11
N THR A 65 -13.46 -18.08 22.30
CA THR A 65 -13.69 -19.51 22.11
C THR A 65 -12.88 -20.03 20.93
N SER A 66 -12.75 -21.36 20.79
CA SER A 66 -11.98 -21.94 19.69
C SER A 66 -12.47 -21.56 18.29
N SER A 67 -13.72 -21.09 18.13
CA SER A 67 -14.20 -20.58 16.83
C SER A 67 -13.66 -19.20 16.47
N GLY A 68 -13.22 -18.42 17.46
CA GLY A 68 -12.64 -17.10 17.26
C GLY A 68 -11.12 -17.09 17.18
N HIS A 69 -10.46 -18.25 17.31
CA HIS A 69 -9.01 -18.34 17.18
C HIS A 69 -8.58 -18.07 15.74
N LYS A 70 -7.59 -17.18 15.58
CA LYS A 70 -6.99 -16.82 14.31
C LYS A 70 -5.55 -17.33 14.22
N GLN A 71 -4.61 -16.51 13.75
CA GLN A 71 -3.20 -16.85 13.61
C GLN A 71 -2.46 -16.91 14.94
N SER A 72 -1.41 -17.75 15.01
CA SER A 72 -0.44 -17.75 16.10
C SER A 72 0.63 -16.68 15.86
N ILE A 73 0.96 -15.92 16.89
CA ILE A 73 1.89 -14.81 16.84
C ILE A 73 3.33 -15.31 16.97
N THR A 74 4.13 -15.01 15.97
CA THR A 74 5.57 -15.25 15.96
C THR A 74 6.31 -14.19 16.74
N GLY A 75 5.95 -12.91 16.55
CA GLY A 75 6.70 -11.83 17.15
C GLY A 75 6.60 -10.48 16.47
N PHE A 76 7.35 -9.55 17.01
CA PHE A 76 7.45 -8.17 16.56
C PHE A 76 8.90 -7.69 16.66
N GLY A 77 9.27 -6.73 15.81
CA GLY A 77 10.58 -6.09 15.89
C GLY A 77 10.81 -5.13 14.73
N ALA A 78 12.06 -5.01 14.29
CA ALA A 78 12.46 -4.13 13.20
C ALA A 78 13.62 -4.73 12.41
N ALA A 79 13.98 -4.16 11.26
CA ALA A 79 15.16 -4.60 10.52
C ALA A 79 16.46 -4.04 11.11
N VAL A 80 17.46 -4.91 11.21
CA VAL A 80 18.85 -4.55 11.47
C VAL A 80 19.48 -4.21 10.12
N THR A 81 19.67 -2.92 9.88
CA THR A 81 20.29 -2.38 8.66
C THR A 81 21.76 -2.02 8.92
N ASP A 82 22.53 -1.75 7.88
CA ASP A 82 23.90 -1.24 8.05
C ASP A 82 23.92 0.09 8.82
N ALA A 83 22.88 0.91 8.65
CA ALA A 83 22.66 2.10 9.47
C ALA A 83 22.52 1.76 10.97
N THR A 84 21.71 0.75 11.30
CA THR A 84 21.56 0.25 12.68
C THR A 84 22.89 -0.23 13.23
N VAL A 85 23.61 -1.07 12.48
CA VAL A 85 24.90 -1.63 12.88
C VAL A 85 25.92 -0.52 13.13
N THR A 86 26.00 0.46 12.23
CA THR A 86 26.92 1.59 12.35
C THR A 86 26.60 2.44 13.58
N ALA A 87 25.33 2.82 13.74
CA ALA A 87 24.87 3.63 14.87
C ALA A 87 25.11 2.93 16.21
N PHE A 88 24.71 1.67 16.33
CA PHE A 88 24.87 0.92 17.59
C PHE A 88 26.33 0.63 17.92
N SER A 89 27.18 0.45 16.90
CA SER A 89 28.61 0.19 17.10
C SER A 89 29.36 1.37 17.73
N ALA A 90 28.86 2.60 17.56
CA ALA A 90 29.42 3.81 18.18
C ALA A 90 29.20 3.88 19.71
N LEU A 91 28.27 3.09 20.26
CA LEU A 91 28.02 3.03 21.69
C LEU A 91 29.17 2.33 22.45
N SER A 92 29.37 2.71 23.71
CA SER A 92 30.26 1.98 24.62
C SER A 92 29.68 0.62 24.99
N ASP A 93 30.51 -0.33 25.43
CA ASP A 93 30.04 -1.68 25.81
C ASP A 93 28.94 -1.68 26.88
N SER A 94 28.99 -0.72 27.82
CA SER A 94 27.93 -0.55 28.82
C SER A 94 26.62 -0.08 28.20
N GLN A 95 26.68 0.84 27.24
CA GLN A 95 25.50 1.33 26.52
C GLN A 95 24.93 0.25 25.58
N LYS A 96 25.79 -0.54 24.93
CA LYS A 96 25.37 -1.72 24.14
C LYS A 96 24.65 -2.75 25.00
N THR A 97 25.18 -3.03 26.20
CA THR A 97 24.53 -3.96 27.14
C THR A 97 23.15 -3.44 27.58
N ALA A 98 23.03 -2.15 27.90
CA ALA A 98 21.75 -1.54 28.25
C ALA A 98 20.76 -1.57 27.09
N LEU A 99 21.22 -1.21 25.88
CA LEU A 99 20.42 -1.26 24.66
C LEU A 99 19.90 -2.66 24.36
N LEU A 100 20.74 -3.69 24.48
CA LEU A 100 20.32 -5.09 24.28
C LEU A 100 19.29 -5.53 25.34
N ALA A 101 19.44 -5.08 26.60
CA ALA A 101 18.45 -5.36 27.64
C ALA A 101 17.11 -4.70 27.33
N ASP A 102 17.12 -3.46 26.86
CA ASP A 102 15.92 -2.73 26.43
C ASP A 102 15.24 -3.41 25.23
N LEU A 103 16.00 -3.78 24.20
CA LEU A 103 15.45 -4.35 22.98
C LEU A 103 14.92 -5.77 23.16
N LEU A 104 15.61 -6.61 23.94
CA LEU A 104 15.45 -8.07 23.85
C LEU A 104 14.93 -8.70 25.13
N THR A 105 14.72 -7.92 26.19
CA THR A 105 14.21 -8.42 27.47
C THR A 105 13.11 -7.51 28.01
N THR A 106 12.41 -7.99 29.03
CA THR A 106 11.51 -7.16 29.86
C THR A 106 12.14 -6.81 31.21
N SER A 107 13.47 -6.90 31.32
CA SER A 107 14.20 -6.71 32.58
C SER A 107 14.33 -5.23 32.97
N THR A 108 14.19 -4.32 32.00
CA THR A 108 14.04 -2.89 32.21
C THR A 108 12.56 -2.51 32.22
N ASP A 109 12.25 -1.37 32.84
CA ASP A 109 10.87 -0.88 33.01
C ASP A 109 10.16 -0.74 31.66
N ASP A 110 10.90 -0.36 30.62
CA ASP A 110 10.43 -0.11 29.25
C ASP A 110 11.08 -1.04 28.20
N GLY A 111 11.59 -2.20 28.63
CA GLY A 111 12.14 -3.22 27.73
C GLY A 111 11.06 -3.90 26.90
N VAL A 112 11.28 -4.10 25.61
CA VAL A 112 10.22 -4.48 24.65
C VAL A 112 10.26 -5.93 24.19
N ALA A 113 11.31 -6.67 24.51
CA ALA A 113 11.44 -8.10 24.20
C ALA A 113 11.18 -8.48 22.72
N PHE A 114 11.69 -7.69 21.78
CA PHE A 114 11.64 -8.00 20.35
C PHE A 114 12.24 -9.38 20.05
N ASN A 115 11.59 -10.09 19.14
CA ASN A 115 11.90 -11.49 18.80
C ASN A 115 11.63 -11.86 17.33
N LEU A 116 11.36 -10.87 16.47
CA LEU A 116 11.26 -11.03 15.03
C LEU A 116 12.08 -9.92 14.38
N PHE A 117 13.17 -10.28 13.71
CA PHE A 117 14.09 -9.33 13.09
C PHE A 117 14.26 -9.64 11.61
N ARG A 118 14.38 -8.58 10.82
CA ARG A 118 14.79 -8.64 9.42
C ARG A 118 16.23 -8.11 9.30
N HIS A 119 16.97 -8.49 8.27
CA HIS A 119 18.22 -7.84 7.91
C HIS A 119 18.44 -7.85 6.40
N THR A 120 19.39 -7.05 5.95
CA THR A 120 19.75 -6.94 4.54
C THR A 120 20.81 -7.96 4.16
N ILE A 121 20.60 -8.69 3.06
CA ILE A 121 21.61 -9.56 2.46
C ILE A 121 22.46 -8.66 1.57
N ALA A 122 23.57 -8.19 2.14
CA ALA A 122 24.42 -7.12 1.62
C ALA A 122 23.74 -5.74 1.62
N ALA A 123 24.13 -4.85 0.70
CA ALA A 123 23.72 -3.46 0.72
C ALA A 123 22.21 -3.25 0.48
N SER A 124 21.67 -2.24 1.14
CA SER A 124 20.32 -1.69 0.94
C SER A 124 20.40 -0.19 0.70
N ASP A 125 19.27 0.50 0.68
CA ASP A 125 19.19 1.96 0.69
C ASP A 125 19.77 2.58 1.97
N LEU A 126 19.68 1.87 3.12
CA LEU A 126 20.24 2.25 4.43
C LEU A 126 21.65 1.70 4.66
N SER A 127 22.45 1.62 3.59
CA SER A 127 23.88 1.30 3.62
C SER A 127 24.71 2.55 3.31
N GLY A 128 25.95 2.61 3.82
CA GLY A 128 26.86 3.72 3.51
C GLY A 128 27.49 3.62 2.11
N THR A 129 27.55 2.41 1.55
CA THR A 129 28.12 2.10 0.24
C THR A 129 27.35 0.96 -0.40
N VAL A 130 27.40 0.87 -1.74
CA VAL A 130 26.84 -0.26 -2.50
C VAL A 130 27.85 -1.40 -2.49
N TYR A 131 27.40 -2.60 -2.07
CA TYR A 131 28.24 -3.80 -2.03
C TYR A 131 27.38 -5.08 -2.12
N ALA A 132 27.96 -6.15 -2.67
CA ALA A 132 27.49 -7.52 -2.54
C ALA A 132 28.58 -8.41 -1.91
N TYR A 133 28.25 -9.64 -1.55
CA TYR A 133 29.23 -10.60 -1.02
C TYR A 133 30.10 -11.25 -2.10
N SER A 134 29.89 -10.89 -3.38
CA SER A 134 30.67 -11.36 -4.55
C SER A 134 30.60 -10.32 -5.68
N ASP A 135 31.29 -9.18 -5.53
CA ASP A 135 31.19 -8.05 -6.48
C ASP A 135 31.77 -8.32 -7.87
N GLU A 136 32.84 -9.12 -7.92
CA GLU A 136 33.52 -9.48 -9.17
C GLU A 136 32.92 -10.77 -9.75
N VAL A 137 33.03 -10.95 -11.08
CA VAL A 137 32.54 -12.16 -11.75
C VAL A 137 33.21 -13.40 -11.16
N ASP A 138 32.41 -14.22 -10.47
CA ASP A 138 32.87 -15.42 -9.77
C ASP A 138 31.85 -16.54 -9.92
N LEU A 139 31.96 -17.30 -11.02
CA LEU A 139 30.98 -18.32 -11.39
C LEU A 139 30.90 -19.48 -10.40
N GLU A 140 31.97 -19.71 -9.62
CA GLU A 140 32.05 -20.76 -8.60
C GLU A 140 31.79 -20.21 -7.18
N LEU A 141 31.61 -18.89 -7.03
CA LEU A 141 31.53 -18.19 -5.73
C LEU A 141 32.68 -18.57 -4.78
N ALA A 142 33.88 -18.76 -5.34
CA ALA A 142 35.07 -19.18 -4.58
C ALA A 142 35.62 -18.06 -3.70
N ASN A 143 35.37 -16.79 -4.08
CA ASN A 143 35.78 -15.59 -3.38
C ASN A 143 34.61 -14.90 -2.66
N PHE A 144 33.52 -15.63 -2.39
CA PHE A 144 32.42 -15.13 -1.56
C PHE A 144 32.97 -14.65 -0.20
N ASP A 145 32.71 -13.40 0.14
CA ASP A 145 33.10 -12.79 1.42
C ASP A 145 31.97 -11.86 1.91
N LEU A 146 31.58 -12.01 3.17
CA LEU A 146 30.61 -11.13 3.82
C LEU A 146 31.07 -9.67 3.90
N LYS A 147 32.36 -9.41 3.62
CA LYS A 147 33.01 -8.09 3.78
C LYS A 147 32.94 -7.62 5.23
N THR A 148 33.29 -6.37 5.48
CA THR A 148 33.29 -5.82 6.85
C THR A 148 31.85 -5.65 7.32
N GLU A 149 31.01 -5.06 6.49
CA GLU A 149 29.62 -4.72 6.76
C GLU A 149 28.79 -5.97 7.10
N GLY A 150 28.90 -7.03 6.30
CA GLY A 150 28.21 -8.29 6.57
C GLY A 150 28.76 -9.05 7.79
N LYS A 151 30.05 -8.92 8.11
CA LYS A 151 30.63 -9.49 9.35
C LYS A 151 30.14 -8.75 10.60
N ASP A 152 30.01 -7.44 10.51
CA ASP A 152 29.48 -6.62 11.60
C ASP A 152 27.99 -6.87 11.83
N MET A 153 27.21 -6.99 10.74
CA MET A 153 25.80 -7.43 10.77
C MET A 153 25.64 -8.78 11.49
N LEU A 154 26.42 -9.78 11.07
CA LEU A 154 26.45 -11.11 11.68
C LEU A 154 26.81 -11.05 13.17
N SER A 155 27.80 -10.25 13.54
CA SER A 155 28.20 -10.05 14.94
C SER A 155 27.09 -9.47 15.79
N TRP A 156 26.33 -8.50 15.28
CA TRP A 156 25.19 -7.91 15.99
C TRP A 156 24.03 -8.88 16.14
N LEU A 157 23.67 -9.59 15.08
CA LEU A 157 22.60 -10.60 15.15
C LEU A 157 22.97 -11.76 16.08
N ALA A 158 24.25 -12.15 16.14
CA ALA A 158 24.74 -13.14 17.10
C ALA A 158 24.59 -12.66 18.55
N GLN A 159 24.90 -11.39 18.83
CA GLN A 159 24.67 -10.78 20.14
C GLN A 159 23.18 -10.75 20.49
N PHE A 160 22.31 -10.46 19.52
CA PHE A 160 20.87 -10.46 19.74
C PHE A 160 20.39 -11.88 20.13
N LYS A 161 20.76 -12.90 19.35
CA LYS A 161 20.41 -14.31 19.64
C LYS A 161 21.02 -14.82 20.95
N ALA A 162 22.18 -14.29 21.37
CA ALA A 162 22.78 -14.63 22.65
C ALA A 162 21.95 -14.14 23.85
N VAL A 163 21.28 -12.98 23.72
CA VAL A 163 20.38 -12.45 24.76
C VAL A 163 19.00 -13.09 24.68
N ASN A 164 18.46 -13.23 23.47
CA ASN A 164 17.15 -13.85 23.23
C ASN A 164 17.26 -14.91 22.12
N SER A 165 17.41 -16.17 22.53
CA SER A 165 17.53 -17.31 21.61
C SER A 165 16.24 -17.62 20.83
N ALA A 166 15.10 -17.05 21.22
CA ALA A 166 13.82 -17.25 20.53
C ALA A 166 13.64 -16.33 19.30
N ILE A 167 14.61 -15.46 19.00
CA ILE A 167 14.58 -14.58 17.83
C ILE A 167 14.46 -15.39 16.52
N LYS A 168 13.48 -15.01 15.69
CA LYS A 168 13.41 -15.42 14.27
C LYS A 168 14.05 -14.34 13.40
N VAL A 169 14.95 -14.74 12.49
CA VAL A 169 15.70 -13.85 11.60
C VAL A 169 15.29 -14.07 10.14
N LEU A 170 14.85 -13.00 9.49
CA LEU A 170 14.57 -12.92 8.05
C LEU A 170 15.70 -12.18 7.33
N GLY A 171 16.26 -12.75 6.26
CA GLY A 171 17.14 -12.04 5.33
C GLY A 171 16.43 -11.71 4.01
N SER A 172 16.61 -10.50 3.47
CA SER A 172 16.12 -10.15 2.13
C SER A 172 17.24 -9.59 1.27
N THR A 173 17.20 -9.82 -0.04
CA THR A 173 18.21 -9.31 -0.99
C THR A 173 17.65 -8.08 -1.71
N TRP A 174 18.35 -6.94 -1.69
CA TRP A 174 17.94 -5.75 -2.46
C TRP A 174 18.41 -5.81 -3.91
N SER A 175 19.57 -6.41 -4.14
CA SER A 175 20.08 -6.74 -5.47
C SER A 175 21.05 -7.92 -5.37
N PRO A 176 21.10 -8.83 -6.35
CA PRO A 176 22.25 -9.70 -6.51
C PRO A 176 23.50 -8.87 -6.91
N PRO A 177 24.70 -9.48 -6.91
CA PRO A 177 25.87 -8.87 -7.53
C PRO A 177 25.58 -8.33 -8.94
N GLY A 178 26.16 -7.18 -9.29
CA GLY A 178 25.90 -6.51 -10.55
C GLY A 178 26.15 -7.41 -11.77
N TRP A 179 27.20 -8.23 -11.74
CA TRP A 179 27.50 -9.16 -12.83
C TRP A 179 26.46 -10.25 -13.05
N MET A 180 25.56 -10.51 -12.09
CA MET A 180 24.43 -11.43 -12.25
C MET A 180 23.23 -10.79 -12.95
N LYS A 181 23.23 -9.47 -13.16
CA LYS A 181 22.12 -8.70 -13.76
C LYS A 181 22.39 -8.40 -15.22
N LEU A 182 21.32 -8.23 -16.01
CA LEU A 182 21.45 -7.90 -17.43
C LEU A 182 22.17 -6.56 -17.66
N ASN A 183 21.95 -5.59 -16.77
CA ASN A 183 22.62 -4.28 -16.79
C ASN A 183 24.03 -4.25 -16.19
N GLY A 184 24.49 -5.35 -15.58
CA GLY A 184 25.83 -5.46 -15.03
C GLY A 184 26.08 -4.64 -13.75
N VAL A 185 25.07 -3.99 -13.17
CA VAL A 185 25.24 -3.06 -12.04
C VAL A 185 24.19 -3.25 -10.94
N MET A 186 24.56 -2.96 -9.68
CA MET A 186 23.62 -3.00 -8.56
C MET A 186 22.78 -1.72 -8.44
N ASP A 187 23.34 -0.58 -8.84
CA ASP A 187 22.73 0.74 -8.74
C ASP A 187 23.18 1.63 -9.93
N GLY A 188 22.50 2.76 -10.15
CA GLY A 188 22.82 3.81 -11.09
C GLY A 188 21.91 3.85 -12.33
N THR A 189 21.29 2.73 -12.69
CA THR A 189 20.32 2.65 -13.79
C THR A 189 19.30 1.54 -13.59
N THR A 190 18.11 1.72 -14.14
CA THR A 190 17.00 0.76 -14.10
C THR A 190 16.74 0.08 -15.46
N THR A 191 17.46 0.48 -16.51
CA THR A 191 17.40 -0.22 -17.81
C THR A 191 17.94 -1.63 -17.61
N ASP A 192 17.21 -2.65 -18.09
CA ASP A 192 17.56 -4.06 -17.96
C ASP A 192 17.89 -4.47 -16.51
N ASN A 193 17.15 -3.94 -15.54
CA ASN A 193 17.34 -4.18 -14.11
C ASN A 193 16.75 -5.51 -13.63
N ASN A 194 17.03 -6.58 -14.36
CA ASN A 194 16.55 -7.93 -14.10
C ASN A 194 17.74 -8.88 -13.90
N LEU A 195 17.47 -10.04 -13.31
CA LEU A 195 18.45 -11.12 -13.26
C LEU A 195 18.77 -11.58 -14.69
N ASP A 196 20.05 -11.78 -15.01
CA ASP A 196 20.43 -12.54 -16.18
C ASP A 196 20.32 -14.03 -15.84
N HIS A 197 19.28 -14.68 -16.38
CA HIS A 197 18.95 -16.07 -16.08
C HIS A 197 20.08 -17.07 -16.35
N LYS A 198 21.11 -16.72 -17.15
CA LYS A 198 22.30 -17.58 -17.27
C LYS A 198 23.03 -17.77 -15.93
N TYR A 199 22.79 -16.90 -14.95
CA TYR A 199 23.33 -16.95 -13.60
C TYR A 199 22.33 -17.42 -12.53
N ALA A 200 21.16 -17.94 -12.90
CA ALA A 200 20.15 -18.41 -11.94
C ALA A 200 20.71 -19.46 -10.94
N SER A 201 21.62 -20.31 -11.39
CA SER A 201 22.31 -21.28 -10.51
C SER A 201 23.25 -20.60 -9.52
N GLN A 202 24.01 -19.60 -9.96
CA GLN A 202 24.92 -18.83 -9.11
C GLN A 202 24.14 -18.00 -8.11
N PHE A 203 23.01 -17.42 -8.51
CA PHE A 203 22.14 -16.69 -7.59
C PHE A 203 21.58 -17.60 -6.49
N ALA A 204 21.18 -18.83 -6.83
CA ALA A 204 20.78 -19.83 -5.83
C ALA A 204 21.93 -20.21 -4.88
N GLN A 205 23.14 -20.41 -5.41
CA GLN A 205 24.32 -20.71 -4.58
C GLN A 205 24.76 -19.52 -3.72
N TYR A 206 24.48 -18.28 -4.14
CA TYR A 206 24.74 -17.08 -3.35
C TYR A 206 23.95 -17.11 -2.04
N PHE A 207 22.67 -17.48 -2.07
CA PHE A 207 21.87 -17.69 -0.84
C PHE A 207 22.43 -18.83 0.02
N VAL A 208 22.82 -19.97 -0.58
CA VAL A 208 23.44 -21.09 0.16
C VAL A 208 24.68 -20.63 0.91
N LYS A 209 25.59 -19.90 0.23
CA LYS A 209 26.83 -19.38 0.82
C LYS A 209 26.57 -18.38 1.95
N TYR A 210 25.62 -17.47 1.75
CA TYR A 210 25.20 -16.49 2.76
C TYR A 210 24.66 -17.19 4.02
N ILE A 211 23.70 -18.12 3.86
CA ILE A 211 23.09 -18.83 4.99
C ILE A 211 24.14 -19.66 5.73
N GLN A 212 25.04 -20.35 5.01
CA GLN A 212 26.13 -21.11 5.62
C GLN A 212 27.09 -20.21 6.40
N ALA A 213 27.49 -19.07 5.83
CA ALA A 213 28.40 -18.13 6.49
C ALA A 213 27.79 -17.55 7.78
N PHE A 214 26.49 -17.20 7.78
CA PHE A 214 25.80 -16.74 8.98
C PHE A 214 25.69 -17.84 10.04
N LYS A 215 25.37 -19.07 9.60
CA LYS A 215 25.33 -20.23 10.49
C LYS A 215 26.68 -20.53 11.14
N GLU A 216 27.77 -20.44 10.38
CA GLU A 216 29.14 -20.57 10.91
C GLU A 216 29.48 -19.49 11.94
N GLY A 217 28.92 -18.28 11.79
CA GLY A 217 29.02 -17.20 12.78
C GLY A 217 28.05 -17.30 13.96
N GLY A 218 27.26 -18.37 14.06
CA GLY A 218 26.34 -18.61 15.17
C GLY A 218 24.94 -18.01 15.01
N VAL A 219 24.56 -17.59 13.81
CA VAL A 219 23.23 -17.06 13.50
C VAL A 219 22.53 -18.01 12.51
N ASP A 220 21.55 -18.74 13.00
CA ASP A 220 20.61 -19.42 12.10
C ASP A 220 19.70 -18.36 11.44
N VAL A 221 19.75 -18.27 10.12
CA VAL A 221 18.82 -17.51 9.28
C VAL A 221 17.58 -18.36 9.07
N ASP A 222 16.48 -17.96 9.70
CA ASP A 222 15.26 -18.76 9.76
C ASP A 222 14.45 -18.68 8.46
N ALA A 223 14.49 -17.54 7.78
CA ALA A 223 13.78 -17.32 6.52
C ALA A 223 14.57 -16.39 5.59
N ILE A 224 14.31 -16.52 4.28
CA ILE A 224 14.69 -15.53 3.28
C ILE A 224 13.51 -15.11 2.41
N THR A 225 13.54 -13.88 1.91
CA THR A 225 12.85 -13.50 0.67
C THR A 225 13.92 -13.37 -0.42
N ILE A 226 13.60 -13.77 -1.65
CA ILE A 226 14.62 -13.82 -2.72
C ILE A 226 14.96 -12.42 -3.25
N GLN A 227 14.07 -11.45 -3.03
CA GLN A 227 14.18 -10.08 -3.48
C GLN A 227 13.30 -9.20 -2.59
N ASN A 228 13.84 -8.10 -2.09
CA ASN A 228 13.10 -7.00 -1.48
C ASN A 228 12.32 -6.27 -2.58
N GLU A 229 11.02 -6.06 -2.38
CA GLU A 229 10.16 -5.29 -3.27
C GLU A 229 10.38 -5.62 -4.75
N PRO A 230 10.12 -6.86 -5.19
CA PRO A 230 10.46 -7.33 -6.54
C PRO A 230 9.78 -6.56 -7.68
N LEU A 231 8.78 -5.73 -7.40
CA LEU A 231 8.17 -4.86 -8.40
C LEU A 231 8.72 -3.42 -8.35
N ASN A 232 9.55 -3.08 -7.36
CA ASN A 232 10.21 -1.80 -7.25
C ASN A 232 11.55 -1.83 -8.03
N SER A 233 11.69 -0.94 -9.02
CA SER A 233 12.90 -0.82 -9.83
C SER A 233 13.27 0.65 -9.98
N GLN A 234 14.07 1.13 -9.04
CA GLN A 234 14.52 2.52 -8.93
C GLN A 234 16.05 2.61 -8.96
N ALA A 235 16.56 3.77 -9.41
CA ALA A 235 17.97 4.11 -9.35
C ALA A 235 18.27 4.94 -8.09
N GLY A 236 19.51 4.90 -7.62
CA GLY A 236 20.01 5.62 -6.45
C GLY A 236 20.32 4.73 -5.23
N TYR A 237 19.89 3.46 -5.28
CA TYR A 237 20.21 2.39 -4.35
C TYR A 237 19.95 1.02 -4.98
N PRO A 238 20.42 -0.09 -4.40
CA PRO A 238 20.24 -1.42 -4.95
C PRO A 238 18.76 -1.83 -5.07
N THR A 239 18.34 -2.22 -6.28
CA THR A 239 17.04 -2.82 -6.58
C THR A 239 17.17 -3.88 -7.67
N MET A 240 16.18 -4.76 -7.82
CA MET A 240 16.04 -5.63 -8.99
C MET A 240 14.57 -5.97 -9.23
N TYR A 241 14.12 -5.82 -10.47
CA TYR A 241 12.80 -6.27 -10.87
C TYR A 241 12.77 -7.78 -11.06
N VAL A 242 11.78 -8.44 -10.45
CA VAL A 242 11.56 -9.89 -10.56
C VAL A 242 10.07 -10.14 -10.76
N ALA A 243 9.67 -10.60 -11.95
CA ALA A 243 8.27 -10.92 -12.23
C ALA A 243 7.78 -12.11 -11.40
N ALA A 244 6.46 -12.27 -11.25
CA ALA A 244 5.88 -13.34 -10.42
C ALA A 244 6.21 -14.75 -10.95
N ASP A 245 6.14 -14.95 -12.26
CA ASP A 245 6.49 -16.20 -12.95
C ASP A 245 7.99 -16.49 -12.92
N GLU A 246 8.82 -15.45 -13.02
CA GLU A 246 10.26 -15.51 -12.82
C GLU A 246 10.60 -15.93 -11.39
N SER A 247 10.03 -15.27 -10.37
CA SER A 247 10.22 -15.61 -8.95
C SER A 247 9.79 -17.05 -8.66
N THR A 248 8.63 -17.45 -9.18
CA THR A 248 8.14 -18.84 -9.12
C THR A 248 9.18 -19.82 -9.68
N SER A 249 9.70 -19.52 -10.88
CA SER A 249 10.67 -20.38 -11.57
C SER A 249 12.01 -20.45 -10.84
N LEU A 250 12.51 -19.32 -10.33
CA LEU A 250 13.76 -19.25 -9.56
C LEU A 250 13.65 -20.06 -8.27
N ILE A 251 12.54 -19.94 -7.55
CA ILE A 251 12.32 -20.70 -6.32
C ILE A 251 12.19 -22.19 -6.63
N GLN A 252 11.30 -22.57 -7.55
CA GLN A 252 10.99 -23.96 -7.82
C GLN A 252 12.16 -24.73 -8.47
N ASN A 253 12.91 -24.09 -9.36
CA ASN A 253 13.93 -24.77 -10.17
C ASN A 253 15.37 -24.53 -9.72
N ASN A 254 15.64 -23.49 -8.93
CA ASN A 254 17.00 -23.12 -8.55
C ASN A 254 17.19 -23.01 -7.03
N ILE A 255 16.56 -22.03 -6.38
CA ILE A 255 16.82 -21.67 -4.97
C ILE A 255 16.33 -22.75 -4.02
N GLY A 256 15.07 -23.20 -4.15
CA GLY A 256 14.51 -24.26 -3.32
C GLY A 256 15.31 -25.56 -3.35
N PRO A 257 15.62 -26.11 -4.55
CA PRO A 257 16.50 -27.26 -4.69
C PRO A 257 17.90 -27.02 -4.11
N ALA A 258 18.52 -25.86 -4.34
CA ALA A 258 19.86 -25.57 -3.83
C ALA A 258 19.92 -25.54 -2.29
N LEU A 259 18.93 -24.92 -1.62
CA LEU A 259 18.85 -24.93 -0.16
C LEU A 259 18.66 -26.35 0.37
N LYS A 260 17.77 -27.13 -0.26
CA LYS A 260 17.51 -28.52 0.11
C LYS A 260 18.74 -29.41 -0.05
N ASP A 261 19.45 -29.30 -1.17
CA ASP A 261 20.65 -30.08 -1.47
C ASP A 261 21.81 -29.72 -0.52
N ALA A 262 21.86 -28.46 -0.07
CA ALA A 262 22.79 -27.99 0.96
C ALA A 262 22.37 -28.41 2.39
N GLY A 263 21.22 -29.06 2.57
CA GLY A 263 20.70 -29.48 3.88
C GLY A 263 20.26 -28.31 4.77
N LEU A 264 19.88 -27.18 4.16
CA LEU A 264 19.42 -25.99 4.87
C LEU A 264 17.91 -26.06 5.09
N SER A 265 17.48 -25.68 6.30
CA SER A 265 16.06 -25.64 6.70
C SER A 265 15.45 -24.24 6.63
N THR A 266 16.19 -23.27 6.11
CA THR A 266 15.74 -21.88 5.94
C THR A 266 14.50 -21.83 5.07
N GLU A 267 13.46 -21.16 5.55
CA GLU A 267 12.20 -20.98 4.83
C GLU A 267 12.37 -20.00 3.66
N ILE A 268 11.56 -20.14 2.62
CA ILE A 268 11.44 -19.16 1.55
C ILE A 268 10.08 -18.49 1.67
N TRP A 269 10.08 -17.18 1.87
CA TRP A 269 8.88 -16.36 1.95
C TRP A 269 8.66 -15.68 0.60
N ALA A 270 7.42 -15.75 0.09
CA ALA A 270 7.07 -15.10 -1.17
C ALA A 270 6.82 -13.61 -1.01
N TYR A 271 7.02 -12.90 -2.12
CA TYR A 271 6.63 -11.52 -2.37
C TYR A 271 7.47 -10.42 -1.72
N ASP A 272 7.32 -10.12 -0.43
CA ASP A 272 8.09 -9.03 0.25
C ASP A 272 7.82 -7.65 -0.38
N HIS A 273 6.54 -7.34 -0.64
CA HIS A 273 6.12 -6.06 -1.22
C HIS A 273 4.67 -5.69 -0.84
N ASN A 274 4.12 -4.63 -1.42
CA ASN A 274 2.89 -3.97 -0.96
C ASN A 274 1.61 -4.80 -1.16
N THR A 275 0.59 -4.52 -0.35
CA THR A 275 -0.71 -5.24 -0.33
C THR A 275 -1.53 -5.14 -1.62
N ASP A 276 -1.14 -4.30 -2.58
CA ASP A 276 -1.86 -3.94 -3.80
C ASP A 276 -1.79 -4.98 -4.93
N VAL A 277 -0.80 -5.90 -4.91
CA VAL A 277 -0.66 -6.97 -5.93
C VAL A 277 -0.71 -8.38 -5.32
N PRO A 278 -1.82 -8.79 -4.68
CA PRO A 278 -1.94 -10.10 -4.03
C PRO A 278 -1.88 -11.27 -5.03
N ALA A 279 -2.04 -11.01 -6.33
CA ALA A 279 -1.84 -12.00 -7.39
C ALA A 279 -0.39 -12.50 -7.49
N TYR A 280 0.61 -11.69 -7.11
CA TYR A 280 2.02 -12.08 -7.15
C TYR A 280 2.32 -13.25 -6.19
N PRO A 281 2.09 -13.12 -4.86
CA PRO A 281 2.34 -14.24 -3.95
C PRO A 281 1.47 -15.46 -4.27
N GLN A 282 0.26 -15.26 -4.82
CA GLN A 282 -0.57 -16.39 -5.26
C GLN A 282 0.12 -17.19 -6.37
N ALA A 283 0.68 -16.53 -7.39
CA ALA A 283 1.37 -17.22 -8.49
C ALA A 283 2.57 -18.03 -7.97
N VAL A 284 3.33 -17.47 -7.03
CA VAL A 284 4.46 -18.17 -6.39
C VAL A 284 4.00 -19.39 -5.58
N LEU A 285 2.90 -19.29 -4.83
CA LEU A 285 2.34 -20.45 -4.13
C LEU A 285 1.86 -21.53 -5.11
N ASP A 286 1.20 -21.14 -6.19
CA ASP A 286 0.63 -22.07 -7.17
C ASP A 286 1.73 -22.86 -7.91
N GLY A 287 2.87 -22.22 -8.22
CA GLY A 287 3.95 -22.86 -8.97
C GLY A 287 5.13 -23.38 -8.12
N ALA A 288 5.33 -22.83 -6.91
CA ALA A 288 6.47 -23.14 -6.04
C ALA A 288 6.07 -23.52 -4.59
N GLY A 289 4.79 -23.85 -4.35
CA GLY A 289 4.27 -24.21 -3.03
C GLY A 289 4.90 -25.44 -2.36
N SER A 290 5.78 -26.17 -3.05
CA SER A 290 6.60 -27.23 -2.45
C SER A 290 7.76 -26.70 -1.59
N PHE A 291 8.14 -25.44 -1.80
CA PHE A 291 9.18 -24.72 -1.03
C PHE A 291 8.64 -23.50 -0.28
N VAL A 292 7.44 -23.03 -0.62
CA VAL A 292 6.84 -21.80 -0.08
C VAL A 292 5.51 -22.11 0.59
N ASN A 293 5.37 -21.68 1.84
CA ASN A 293 4.12 -21.70 2.60
C ASN A 293 3.94 -20.42 3.44
N THR A 294 4.68 -19.36 3.11
CA THR A 294 4.69 -18.09 3.83
C THR A 294 4.76 -16.91 2.85
N VAL A 295 4.07 -15.82 3.16
CA VAL A 295 4.03 -14.59 2.36
C VAL A 295 4.42 -13.38 3.23
N ALA A 296 5.19 -12.48 2.65
CA ALA A 296 5.66 -11.23 3.24
C ALA A 296 5.00 -10.02 2.55
N TRP A 297 4.60 -9.01 3.34
CA TRP A 297 3.84 -7.84 2.90
C TRP A 297 4.45 -6.52 3.44
N HIS A 298 4.43 -5.47 2.63
CA HIS A 298 4.82 -4.10 2.97
C HIS A 298 3.59 -3.17 2.96
N CYS A 299 3.75 -1.91 3.39
CA CYS A 299 2.66 -0.93 3.52
C CYS A 299 2.85 0.38 2.74
N TYR A 300 3.67 0.38 1.69
CA TYR A 300 3.99 1.59 0.93
C TYR A 300 3.02 1.89 -0.22
N ALA A 301 2.05 1.01 -0.47
CA ALA A 301 1.00 1.29 -1.45
C ALA A 301 0.21 2.54 -1.04
N GLN A 302 -0.08 3.41 -2.00
CA GLN A 302 -0.82 4.66 -1.78
C GLN A 302 -2.19 4.42 -1.12
N ASN A 303 -2.85 3.31 -1.49
CA ASN A 303 -4.09 2.84 -0.88
C ASN A 303 -3.84 1.50 -0.16
N ASN A 304 -2.98 1.53 0.87
CA ASN A 304 -2.68 0.33 1.64
C ASN A 304 -3.95 -0.23 2.32
N ASP A 305 -4.30 -1.48 2.00
CA ASP A 305 -5.45 -2.19 2.56
C ASP A 305 -5.03 -3.54 3.14
N TRP A 306 -5.06 -3.64 4.48
CA TRP A 306 -4.73 -4.88 5.17
C TRP A 306 -5.78 -5.98 4.99
N ALA A 307 -7.00 -5.68 4.54
CA ALA A 307 -8.02 -6.69 4.24
C ALA A 307 -7.59 -7.64 3.11
N ALA A 308 -6.61 -7.25 2.29
CA ALA A 308 -5.95 -8.12 1.33
C ALA A 308 -5.41 -9.41 1.98
N LEU A 309 -4.83 -9.33 3.18
CA LEU A 309 -4.30 -10.49 3.89
C LEU A 309 -5.43 -11.42 4.38
N THR A 310 -6.57 -10.87 4.79
CA THR A 310 -7.76 -11.67 5.16
C THR A 310 -8.30 -12.41 3.94
N THR A 311 -8.49 -11.71 2.82
CA THR A 311 -8.93 -12.32 1.55
C THR A 311 -7.94 -13.41 1.10
N PHE A 312 -6.65 -13.16 1.24
CA PHE A 312 -5.61 -14.13 0.90
C PHE A 312 -5.62 -15.35 1.82
N HIS A 313 -5.83 -15.16 3.12
CA HIS A 313 -5.95 -16.25 4.10
C HIS A 313 -7.17 -17.13 3.81
N GLU A 314 -8.32 -16.55 3.48
CA GLU A 314 -9.54 -17.32 3.17
C GLU A 314 -9.33 -18.28 1.99
N LYS A 315 -8.55 -17.86 0.99
CA LYS A 315 -8.14 -18.72 -0.13
C LYS A 315 -7.02 -19.70 0.23
N ASN A 316 -6.10 -19.29 1.10
CA ASN A 316 -4.88 -20.02 1.45
C ASN A 316 -4.73 -20.21 2.97
N PRO A 317 -5.60 -20.98 3.65
CA PRO A 317 -5.70 -20.97 5.12
C PRO A 317 -4.48 -21.56 5.85
N ASN A 318 -3.64 -22.31 5.15
CA ASN A 318 -2.42 -22.90 5.71
C ASN A 318 -1.16 -22.05 5.47
N VAL A 319 -1.31 -20.89 4.82
CA VAL A 319 -0.19 -20.00 4.52
C VAL A 319 -0.02 -18.98 5.65
N VAL A 320 1.19 -18.87 6.16
CA VAL A 320 1.54 -17.87 7.18
C VAL A 320 1.81 -16.53 6.49
N GLN A 321 1.39 -15.43 7.11
CA GLN A 321 1.57 -14.09 6.55
C GLN A 321 2.33 -13.21 7.55
N TYR A 322 3.19 -12.32 7.06
CA TYR A 322 3.93 -11.35 7.87
C TYR A 322 3.89 -9.97 7.22
N GLN A 323 3.79 -8.92 8.03
CA GLN A 323 4.19 -7.59 7.60
C GLN A 323 5.69 -7.45 7.88
N THR A 324 6.49 -7.26 6.83
CA THR A 324 7.96 -7.38 6.90
C THR A 324 8.70 -6.06 6.76
N GLU A 325 8.04 -5.01 6.26
CA GLU A 325 8.63 -3.68 6.17
C GLU A 325 7.58 -2.56 6.15
N CYS A 326 7.80 -1.55 6.98
CA CYS A 326 7.08 -0.27 7.04
C CYS A 326 7.98 0.74 7.74
N TRP A 327 8.16 1.91 7.16
CA TRP A 327 9.11 2.91 7.67
C TRP A 327 8.54 3.82 8.77
N THR A 328 9.44 4.35 9.58
CA THR A 328 9.15 5.33 10.65
C THR A 328 9.91 6.62 10.40
N SER A 329 9.33 7.75 10.78
CA SER A 329 9.95 9.07 10.62
C SER A 329 9.38 10.10 11.60
N PRO A 330 10.14 11.16 11.94
CA PRO A 330 9.62 12.29 12.70
C PRO A 330 8.41 12.97 12.07
N THR A 331 8.22 12.86 10.76
CA THR A 331 7.16 13.54 10.01
C THR A 331 5.89 12.69 9.86
N ASN A 332 5.94 11.41 10.22
CA ASN A 332 4.77 10.54 10.15
C ASN A 332 3.78 10.94 11.24
N SER A 333 2.48 10.71 11.00
CA SER A 333 1.48 10.84 12.06
C SER A 333 1.86 9.91 13.22
N TRP A 334 1.63 10.34 14.47
CA TRP A 334 2.05 9.59 15.65
C TRP A 334 1.46 8.17 15.71
N TYR A 335 0.30 7.95 15.09
CA TYR A 335 -0.38 6.66 15.02
C TYR A 335 0.05 5.79 13.83
N SER A 336 0.93 6.25 12.94
CA SER A 336 1.33 5.47 11.74
C SER A 336 1.95 4.12 12.11
N THR A 337 2.74 4.08 13.19
CA THR A 337 3.30 2.85 13.76
C THR A 337 2.24 1.93 14.32
N ILE A 338 1.13 2.48 14.83
CA ILE A 338 0.00 1.68 15.28
C ILE A 338 -0.68 1.06 14.06
N ASP A 339 -0.97 1.85 13.02
CA ASP A 339 -1.70 1.40 11.84
C ASP A 339 -0.99 0.24 11.12
N PHE A 340 0.34 0.28 11.00
CA PHE A 340 1.10 -0.81 10.35
C PHE A 340 1.34 -2.03 11.25
N VAL A 341 0.96 -2.00 12.53
CA VAL A 341 1.00 -3.19 13.42
C VAL A 341 -0.42 -3.71 13.69
N MET A 342 -1.34 -2.84 14.08
CA MET A 342 -2.75 -3.15 14.37
C MET A 342 -3.42 -3.77 13.14
N GLY A 343 -3.29 -3.14 11.97
CA GLY A 343 -3.90 -3.58 10.72
C GLY A 343 -3.53 -5.01 10.32
N PRO A 344 -2.24 -5.37 10.20
CA PRO A 344 -1.84 -6.74 9.91
C PRO A 344 -2.28 -7.75 10.98
N MET A 345 -2.20 -7.39 12.28
CA MET A 345 -2.63 -8.29 13.37
C MET A 345 -4.13 -8.59 13.31
N GLN A 346 -4.94 -7.59 12.95
CA GLN A 346 -6.37 -7.78 12.68
C GLN A 346 -6.62 -8.58 11.40
N ASN A 347 -5.63 -8.75 10.51
CA ASN A 347 -5.78 -9.39 9.20
C ASN A 347 -4.80 -10.58 9.00
N TRP A 348 -4.71 -11.47 9.98
CA TRP A 348 -4.00 -12.76 9.84
C TRP A 348 -2.47 -12.72 9.73
N ALA A 349 -1.82 -11.56 9.93
CA ALA A 349 -0.37 -11.52 10.03
C ALA A 349 0.12 -12.10 11.37
N ALA A 350 1.12 -12.98 11.31
CA ALA A 350 1.74 -13.62 12.46
C ALA A 350 2.84 -12.75 13.11
N GLY A 351 3.22 -11.64 12.48
CA GLY A 351 4.16 -10.68 13.03
C GLY A 351 4.30 -9.43 12.18
N SER A 352 4.86 -8.39 12.79
CA SER A 352 5.13 -7.09 12.17
C SER A 352 6.57 -6.65 12.42
N ILE A 353 7.19 -6.10 11.39
CA ILE A 353 8.58 -5.63 11.39
C ILE A 353 8.61 -4.19 10.86
N ALA A 354 9.01 -3.25 11.71
CA ALA A 354 9.32 -1.89 11.29
C ALA A 354 10.62 -1.86 10.46
N TRP A 355 10.82 -0.85 9.61
CA TRP A 355 11.96 -0.84 8.70
C TRP A 355 13.30 -0.78 9.45
N THR A 356 13.77 0.38 9.91
CA THR A 356 15.06 0.46 10.58
C THR A 356 14.95 0.40 12.12
N LEU A 357 15.69 -0.51 12.75
CA LEU A 357 15.76 -0.63 14.21
C LEU A 357 16.49 0.55 14.84
N GLY A 358 17.56 1.01 14.19
CA GLY A 358 18.43 2.05 14.71
C GLY A 358 18.97 2.98 13.63
N SER A 359 19.12 4.25 13.97
CA SER A 359 19.80 5.25 13.13
C SER A 359 20.62 6.20 14.00
N ASP A 360 21.50 6.97 13.37
CA ASP A 360 22.09 8.13 14.05
C ASP A 360 21.11 9.33 14.08
N THR A 361 21.55 10.46 14.64
CA THR A 361 20.75 11.71 14.71
C THR A 361 20.46 12.35 13.34
N ASN A 362 21.11 11.88 12.27
CA ASN A 362 20.89 12.33 10.90
C ASN A 362 20.11 11.29 10.07
N ASN A 363 19.51 10.29 10.72
CA ASN A 363 18.79 9.18 10.08
C ASN A 363 19.67 8.31 9.15
N GLY A 364 20.99 8.27 9.39
CA GLY A 364 21.93 7.57 8.52
C GLY A 364 22.74 6.48 9.21
N PRO A 365 23.76 5.95 8.50
CA PRO A 365 24.05 6.21 7.07
C PRO A 365 22.96 5.72 6.10
N HIS A 366 22.86 6.38 4.95
CA HIS A 366 22.03 5.96 3.82
C HIS A 366 22.74 6.30 2.50
N LEU A 367 22.38 5.61 1.42
CA LEU A 367 22.84 5.95 0.07
C LEU A 367 22.20 7.26 -0.40
N PRO A 368 22.80 8.00 -1.36
CA PRO A 368 22.26 9.28 -1.82
C PRO A 368 20.82 9.24 -2.34
N GLY A 369 20.40 8.14 -2.98
CA GLY A 369 19.01 7.94 -3.40
C GLY A 369 18.16 7.19 -2.38
N GLY A 370 18.76 6.71 -1.28
CA GLY A 370 18.07 5.95 -0.25
C GLY A 370 17.25 6.81 0.71
N CYS A 371 16.56 6.18 1.65
CA CYS A 371 15.63 6.86 2.54
C CYS A 371 16.35 7.78 3.56
N SER A 372 16.44 9.08 3.23
CA SER A 372 17.07 10.10 4.09
C SER A 372 16.22 10.53 5.31
N SER A 373 14.95 10.12 5.35
CA SER A 373 14.01 10.43 6.43
C SER A 373 13.67 9.21 7.30
N CYS A 374 14.19 8.03 6.98
CA CYS A 374 13.92 6.80 7.73
C CYS A 374 14.63 6.83 9.08
N ARG A 375 13.88 7.10 10.14
CA ARG A 375 14.39 7.17 11.51
C ARG A 375 14.24 5.82 12.20
N GLY A 376 15.31 5.37 12.86
CA GLY A 376 15.29 4.17 13.69
C GLY A 376 14.32 4.24 14.87
N LEU A 377 13.83 3.09 15.32
CA LEU A 377 13.13 2.99 16.62
C LEU A 377 14.03 3.50 17.77
N ILE A 378 15.33 3.27 17.65
CA ILE A 378 16.39 3.81 18.50
C ILE A 378 17.19 4.85 17.72
N VAL A 379 17.41 6.02 18.31
CA VAL A 379 18.28 7.07 17.75
C VAL A 379 19.53 7.18 18.59
N VAL A 380 20.70 7.00 17.97
CA VAL A 380 22.01 7.12 18.62
C VAL A 380 22.63 8.49 18.35
N ASP A 381 22.98 9.21 19.42
CA ASP A 381 23.90 10.34 19.34
C ASP A 381 25.32 9.80 19.39
N THR A 382 25.95 9.66 18.23
CA THR A 382 27.30 9.11 18.08
C THR A 382 28.38 10.02 18.66
N GLY A 383 28.10 11.32 18.80
CA GLY A 383 29.01 12.28 19.43
C GLY A 383 28.97 12.20 20.96
N ALA A 384 27.77 12.03 21.54
CA ALA A 384 27.58 11.86 22.97
C ALA A 384 27.81 10.42 23.46
N GLY A 385 27.74 9.43 22.56
CA GLY A 385 27.82 8.01 22.91
C GLY A 385 26.61 7.51 23.70
N THR A 386 25.42 8.09 23.44
CA THR A 386 24.14 7.78 24.10
C THR A 386 23.08 7.44 23.06
N TYR A 387 21.99 6.81 23.50
CA TYR A 387 20.84 6.54 22.64
C TYR A 387 19.55 7.02 23.28
N SER A 388 18.52 7.19 22.45
CA SER A 388 17.17 7.53 22.86
C SER A 388 16.15 6.62 22.17
N LYS A 389 15.02 6.38 22.84
CA LYS A 389 13.88 5.60 22.34
C LYS A 389 12.86 6.56 21.77
N THR A 390 12.47 6.34 20.51
CA THR A 390 11.44 7.12 19.84
C THR A 390 10.04 6.78 20.35
N LEU A 391 9.02 7.57 19.99
CA LEU A 391 7.63 7.18 20.25
C LEU A 391 7.30 5.83 19.59
N ASP A 392 7.80 5.61 18.38
CA ASP A 392 7.62 4.40 17.59
C ASP A 392 8.14 3.14 18.33
N TYR A 393 9.26 3.25 19.06
CA TYR A 393 9.75 2.18 19.94
C TYR A 393 8.71 1.77 20.99
N TYR A 394 8.09 2.75 21.66
CA TYR A 394 7.11 2.46 22.72
C TYR A 394 5.79 1.96 22.15
N LEU A 395 5.40 2.39 20.94
CA LEU A 395 4.21 1.89 20.24
C LEU A 395 4.40 0.44 19.80
N MET A 396 5.54 0.09 19.20
CA MET A 396 5.93 -1.30 18.94
C MET A 396 5.96 -2.12 20.23
N GLY A 397 6.46 -1.52 21.31
CA GLY A 397 6.53 -2.12 22.65
C GLY A 397 5.20 -2.52 23.25
N GLN A 398 4.10 -1.80 22.94
CA GLN A 398 2.75 -2.17 23.40
C GLN A 398 2.29 -3.51 22.82
N PHE A 399 2.83 -3.94 21.69
CA PHE A 399 2.58 -5.27 21.15
C PHE A 399 3.63 -6.26 21.67
N SER A 400 4.90 -5.97 21.42
CA SER A 400 5.98 -6.95 21.63
C SER A 400 6.20 -7.35 23.09
N ARG A 401 6.02 -6.42 24.04
CA ARG A 401 6.22 -6.69 25.47
C ARG A 401 5.10 -7.56 26.04
N PHE A 402 3.88 -7.41 25.54
CA PHE A 402 2.67 -7.95 26.17
C PHE A 402 2.06 -9.12 25.40
N VAL A 403 2.37 -9.28 24.12
CA VAL A 403 1.90 -10.39 23.27
C VAL A 403 3.08 -11.36 23.05
N PRO A 404 3.21 -12.41 23.87
CA PRO A 404 4.33 -13.34 23.75
C PRO A 404 4.22 -14.18 22.48
N ARG A 405 5.36 -14.68 22.01
CA ARG A 405 5.40 -15.70 20.95
C ARG A 405 4.52 -16.89 21.33
N GLY A 406 3.72 -17.36 20.38
CA GLY A 406 2.78 -18.46 20.56
C GLY A 406 1.38 -18.01 20.98
N ALA A 407 1.19 -16.75 21.38
CA ALA A 407 -0.15 -16.20 21.61
C ALA A 407 -1.01 -16.36 20.35
N THR A 408 -2.30 -16.61 20.51
CA THR A 408 -3.25 -16.75 19.41
C THR A 408 -4.08 -15.49 19.30
N ALA A 409 -4.06 -14.83 18.14
CA ALA A 409 -4.96 -13.72 17.86
C ALA A 409 -6.42 -14.18 17.87
N LEU A 410 -7.32 -13.32 18.31
CA LEU A 410 -8.74 -13.59 18.44
C LEU A 410 -9.55 -12.73 17.47
N ALA A 411 -10.71 -13.25 17.06
CA ALA A 411 -11.70 -12.49 16.33
C ALA A 411 -12.28 -11.41 17.26
N THR A 412 -11.97 -10.16 16.91
CA THR A 412 -12.36 -8.95 17.63
C THR A 412 -13.24 -8.09 16.72
N THR A 413 -14.37 -7.61 17.24
CA THR A 413 -15.28 -6.72 16.51
C THR A 413 -15.55 -5.46 17.33
N GLY A 414 -15.84 -4.35 16.64
CA GLY A 414 -16.07 -3.04 17.25
C GLY A 414 -14.95 -2.03 16.97
N SER A 415 -13.87 -2.44 16.29
CA SER A 415 -12.92 -1.50 15.68
C SER A 415 -13.63 -0.62 14.64
N GLN A 416 -13.32 0.67 14.62
CA GLN A 416 -13.79 1.62 13.60
C GLN A 416 -12.67 2.59 13.21
N ASP A 417 -12.57 2.82 11.90
CA ASP A 417 -11.78 3.88 11.28
C ASP A 417 -12.74 4.83 10.57
N PHE A 418 -12.83 6.08 11.03
CA PHE A 418 -13.69 7.11 10.46
C PHE A 418 -12.98 7.95 9.39
N GLY A 419 -11.71 7.64 9.09
CA GLY A 419 -10.86 8.47 8.26
C GLY A 419 -10.35 9.71 9.00
N GLY A 420 -9.45 10.46 8.35
CA GLY A 420 -8.88 11.70 8.93
C GLY A 420 -8.11 11.49 10.25
N GLY A 421 -7.62 10.27 10.49
CA GLY A 421 -6.93 9.90 11.72
C GLY A 421 -7.84 9.60 12.91
N GLN A 422 -9.16 9.69 12.77
CA GLN A 422 -10.13 9.38 13.83
C GLN A 422 -10.42 7.88 13.85
N LYS A 423 -9.80 7.18 14.80
CA LYS A 423 -9.86 5.72 14.91
C LYS A 423 -10.05 5.27 16.35
N PHE A 424 -10.84 4.21 16.53
CA PHE A 424 -10.84 3.43 17.75
C PHE A 424 -10.81 1.96 17.38
N GLU A 425 -9.66 1.34 17.59
CA GLU A 425 -9.38 0.00 17.08
C GLU A 425 -8.86 -0.89 18.20
N ALA A 426 -9.12 -2.18 18.11
CA ALA A 426 -8.56 -3.15 19.02
C ALA A 426 -8.16 -4.44 18.31
N VAL A 427 -7.16 -5.11 18.89
CA VAL A 427 -6.83 -6.51 18.59
C VAL A 427 -6.65 -7.26 19.90
N SER A 428 -7.08 -8.51 19.94
CA SER A 428 -7.09 -9.32 21.15
C SER A 428 -6.36 -10.64 20.95
N PHE A 429 -5.75 -11.15 22.01
CA PHE A 429 -4.96 -12.37 22.00
C PHE A 429 -5.30 -13.23 23.22
N VAL A 430 -5.07 -14.53 23.07
CA VAL A 430 -5.08 -15.51 24.16
C VAL A 430 -3.77 -16.28 24.20
N GLU A 431 -3.21 -16.43 25.39
CA GLU A 431 -1.96 -17.14 25.64
C GLU A 431 -2.24 -18.58 26.09
N GLU A 432 -1.21 -19.45 26.10
CA GLU A 432 -1.39 -20.88 26.42
C GLU A 432 -1.93 -21.14 27.83
N ASP A 433 -1.64 -20.26 28.78
CA ASP A 433 -2.16 -20.34 30.15
C ASP A 433 -3.62 -19.82 30.29
N GLY A 434 -4.19 -19.34 29.19
CA GLY A 434 -5.53 -18.79 29.09
C GLY A 434 -5.65 -17.32 29.48
N SER A 435 -4.54 -16.62 29.80
CA SER A 435 -4.57 -15.17 29.92
C SER A 435 -5.03 -14.54 28.62
N ARG A 436 -5.41 -13.26 28.67
CA ARG A 436 -5.81 -12.53 27.47
C ARG A 436 -5.14 -11.17 27.45
N THR A 437 -4.73 -10.76 26.27
CA THR A 437 -4.18 -9.43 26.01
C THR A 437 -5.11 -8.69 25.06
N VAL A 438 -5.43 -7.43 25.34
CA VAL A 438 -6.20 -6.57 24.44
C VAL A 438 -5.38 -5.30 24.22
N VAL A 439 -5.01 -5.03 22.96
CA VAL A 439 -4.32 -3.80 22.57
C VAL A 439 -5.34 -2.87 21.93
N ILE A 440 -5.45 -1.64 22.42
CA ILE A 440 -6.49 -0.68 22.07
C ILE A 440 -5.88 0.63 21.63
N GLN A 441 -6.24 1.08 20.43
CA GLN A 441 -5.95 2.39 19.90
C GLN A 441 -7.14 3.32 20.15
N ASN A 442 -6.88 4.48 20.76
CA ASN A 442 -7.82 5.58 20.85
C ASN A 442 -7.17 6.81 20.23
N ASN A 443 -7.55 7.17 19.00
CA ASN A 443 -7.08 8.38 18.34
C ASN A 443 -7.99 9.60 18.58
N PHE A 444 -9.03 9.48 19.40
CA PHE A 444 -9.86 10.63 19.74
C PHE A 444 -9.13 11.58 20.68
N GLY A 445 -9.46 12.87 20.58
CA GLY A 445 -8.99 13.94 21.48
C GLY A 445 -9.63 13.94 22.87
N ASN A 446 -10.24 12.83 23.27
CA ASN A 446 -10.81 12.62 24.60
C ASN A 446 -10.58 11.18 25.09
N GLU A 447 -10.61 11.01 26.40
CA GLU A 447 -10.67 9.67 26.99
C GLU A 447 -11.97 8.96 26.63
N VAL A 448 -11.90 7.64 26.53
CA VAL A 448 -13.04 6.80 26.18
C VAL A 448 -13.19 5.70 27.22
N PHE A 449 -14.42 5.53 27.75
CA PHE A 449 -14.76 4.42 28.63
C PHE A 449 -15.08 3.18 27.78
N LEU A 450 -14.15 2.24 27.75
CA LEU A 450 -14.25 1.03 26.95
C LEU A 450 -14.89 -0.11 27.76
N THR A 451 -15.81 -0.84 27.12
CA THR A 451 -16.30 -2.14 27.57
C THR A 451 -15.86 -3.23 26.59
N VAL A 452 -15.17 -4.26 27.07
CA VAL A 452 -14.78 -5.45 26.31
C VAL A 452 -15.58 -6.65 26.79
N THR A 453 -16.38 -7.25 25.91
CA THR A 453 -17.18 -8.44 26.21
C THR A 453 -16.63 -9.65 25.47
N PHE A 454 -16.29 -10.68 26.23
CA PHE A 454 -15.80 -11.95 25.73
C PHE A 454 -16.95 -12.94 25.58
N LYS A 455 -17.00 -13.65 24.44
CA LYS A 455 -18.01 -14.68 24.17
C LYS A 455 -18.00 -15.82 25.19
N GLY A 456 -16.86 -16.07 25.83
CA GLY A 456 -16.70 -16.98 26.97
C GLY A 456 -17.46 -16.55 28.24
N GLY A 457 -18.05 -15.36 28.26
CA GLY A 457 -19.00 -14.90 29.30
C GLY A 457 -18.43 -13.91 30.31
N GLU A 458 -17.23 -13.36 30.09
CA GLU A 458 -16.66 -12.30 30.92
C GLU A 458 -16.76 -10.94 30.22
N THR A 459 -17.03 -9.89 30.99
CA THR A 459 -16.97 -8.50 30.52
C THR A 459 -15.97 -7.76 31.40
N TRP A 460 -15.22 -6.85 30.79
CA TRP A 460 -14.25 -5.97 31.43
C TRP A 460 -14.48 -4.54 30.95
N SER A 461 -14.25 -3.57 31.81
CA SER A 461 -14.42 -2.16 31.48
C SER A 461 -13.32 -1.30 32.07
N GLY A 462 -12.96 -0.21 31.41
CA GLY A 462 -11.95 0.73 31.89
C GLY A 462 -11.81 1.91 30.96
N THR A 463 -11.16 2.95 31.45
CA THR A 463 -10.84 4.13 30.64
C THR A 463 -9.67 3.81 29.71
N VAL A 464 -9.71 4.37 28.50
CA VAL A 464 -8.61 4.40 27.54
C VAL A 464 -8.24 5.86 27.34
N TYR A 465 -6.96 6.18 27.53
CA TYR A 465 -6.46 7.55 27.47
C TYR A 465 -6.64 8.15 26.06
N THR A 466 -6.76 9.47 25.97
CA THR A 466 -6.82 10.21 24.70
C THR A 466 -5.56 9.99 23.86
N GLU A 467 -5.70 9.96 22.54
CA GLU A 467 -4.57 9.82 21.59
C GLU A 467 -3.49 8.84 22.05
N SER A 468 -3.91 7.60 22.34
CA SER A 468 -3.04 6.60 22.97
C SER A 468 -3.19 5.20 22.37
N LEU A 469 -2.15 4.41 22.56
CA LEU A 469 -2.18 2.96 22.47
C LEU A 469 -2.10 2.38 23.89
N THR A 470 -3.16 1.70 24.30
CA THR A 470 -3.31 1.10 25.64
C THR A 470 -3.38 -0.41 25.54
N THR A 471 -2.62 -1.13 26.37
CA THR A 471 -2.65 -2.59 26.42
C THR A 471 -3.17 -3.08 27.76
N TRP A 472 -4.24 -3.86 27.74
CA TRP A 472 -4.78 -4.54 28.90
C TRP A 472 -4.26 -5.98 28.95
N GLN A 473 -3.76 -6.39 30.11
CA GLN A 473 -3.51 -7.80 30.42
C GLN A 473 -4.57 -8.29 31.40
N LEU A 474 -5.25 -9.37 31.04
CA LEU A 474 -6.36 -9.93 31.79
C LEU A 474 -6.03 -11.36 32.24
N PRO A 475 -6.40 -11.74 33.48
CA PRO A 475 -6.18 -13.09 33.97
C PRO A 475 -7.01 -14.11 33.17
N PRO A 476 -6.67 -15.41 33.24
CA PRO A 476 -7.48 -16.45 32.61
C PRO A 476 -8.93 -16.44 33.07
N ALA A 477 -9.85 -16.73 32.14
CA ALA A 477 -11.26 -16.87 32.49
C ALA A 477 -11.41 -17.96 33.56
N ARG A 478 -12.06 -17.64 34.68
CA ARG A 478 -12.28 -18.65 35.72
C ARG A 478 -13.25 -19.70 35.18
N VAL A 479 -12.76 -20.92 34.96
CA VAL A 479 -13.62 -22.07 34.66
C VAL A 479 -14.56 -22.29 35.85
N TYR A 480 -15.81 -21.85 35.73
CA TYR A 480 -16.86 -22.27 36.62
C TYR A 480 -17.17 -23.74 36.30
N LEU A 481 -16.54 -24.67 37.03
CA LEU A 481 -17.05 -26.03 37.08
C LEU A 481 -18.46 -25.97 37.67
N PRO A 482 -19.51 -26.42 36.95
CA PRO A 482 -20.86 -26.39 37.46
C PRO A 482 -20.90 -27.27 38.72
N HIS A 483 -20.97 -26.62 39.88
CA HIS A 483 -21.29 -27.32 41.12
C HIS A 483 -22.70 -27.87 40.96
N GLY A 484 -22.78 -29.19 40.86
CA GLY A 484 -24.03 -29.91 40.82
C GLY A 484 -24.94 -29.45 41.96
N ALA A 485 -26.19 -29.18 41.59
CA ALA A 485 -27.26 -28.86 42.51
C ALA A 485 -27.31 -29.88 43.65
N SER A 486 -27.17 -29.39 44.88
CA SER A 486 -27.82 -30.00 46.03
C SER A 486 -28.14 -28.92 47.05
N ALA A 487 -29.37 -28.43 47.00
CA ALA A 487 -29.96 -27.69 48.09
C ALA A 487 -30.61 -28.70 49.04
N MET A 488 -30.08 -28.85 50.27
CA MET A 488 -30.85 -29.02 51.51
C MET A 488 -29.95 -29.25 52.73
N SER A 489 -30.25 -28.50 53.80
CA SER A 489 -29.86 -28.68 55.21
C SER A 489 -28.35 -28.59 55.52
N GLU A 490 -27.84 -27.93 56.55
CA GLU A 490 -28.36 -27.71 57.89
C GLU A 490 -27.47 -26.65 58.61
N LYS A 491 -27.98 -26.18 59.75
CA LYS A 491 -27.48 -25.08 60.59
C LYS A 491 -26.09 -25.28 61.22
N THR A 492 -25.47 -24.13 61.56
CA THR A 492 -24.60 -23.83 62.72
C THR A 492 -23.23 -24.53 62.85
N SER A 493 -22.15 -23.75 62.84
CA SER A 493 -21.34 -23.42 64.05
C SER A 493 -19.94 -22.89 63.70
N ARG A 494 -19.38 -22.15 64.67
CA ARG A 494 -18.12 -21.41 64.65
C ARG A 494 -16.86 -22.30 64.61
N SER A 495 -15.75 -21.69 64.21
CA SER A 495 -14.43 -21.69 64.89
C SER A 495 -13.24 -22.42 64.23
N SER A 496 -12.14 -21.64 64.14
CA SER A 496 -10.71 -21.95 64.33
C SER A 496 -9.88 -22.73 63.30
N ARG A 497 -8.92 -21.98 62.72
CA ARG A 497 -7.45 -22.21 62.62
C ARG A 497 -6.91 -23.65 62.72
N GLY A 498 -6.07 -24.02 61.76
CA GLY A 498 -5.01 -25.03 61.93
C GLY A 498 -4.18 -25.27 60.66
N LYS A 499 -2.87 -24.99 60.75
CA LYS A 499 -1.79 -25.27 59.78
C LYS A 499 -1.52 -26.78 59.62
N GLY A 500 -0.90 -27.19 58.51
CA GLY A 500 -0.10 -28.41 58.43
C GLY A 500 0.23 -28.90 57.01
N ASP A 501 1.53 -28.96 56.70
CA ASP A 501 2.20 -29.47 55.50
C ASP A 501 1.87 -30.93 55.10
N GLY A 502 2.21 -31.30 53.85
CA GLY A 502 2.73 -32.65 53.56
C GLY A 502 2.32 -33.29 52.23
N THR A 503 3.29 -33.29 51.30
CA THR A 503 3.49 -34.07 50.07
C THR A 503 2.95 -35.53 49.99
N GLY A 504 2.61 -35.99 48.76
CA GLY A 504 2.68 -37.42 48.39
C GLY A 504 1.69 -37.98 47.37
N SER A 505 2.14 -38.10 46.11
CA SER A 505 1.71 -38.93 44.96
C SER A 505 0.73 -40.11 45.17
N SER A 506 -0.25 -40.27 44.25
CA SER A 506 -0.68 -41.60 43.80
C SER A 506 -1.33 -41.59 42.40
N ARG A 507 -0.71 -42.35 41.47
CA ARG A 507 -1.26 -42.75 40.15
C ARG A 507 -2.44 -43.71 40.35
N GLN A 508 -3.62 -43.40 39.81
CA GLN A 508 -4.74 -44.36 39.75
C GLN A 508 -4.79 -45.10 38.42
N HIS A 509 -4.84 -46.43 38.56
CA HIS A 509 -5.02 -47.44 37.52
C HIS A 509 -6.49 -47.48 37.07
N LEU A 510 -6.77 -47.41 35.77
CA LEU A 510 -8.14 -47.49 35.21
C LEU A 510 -8.65 -48.95 35.19
N SER A 511 -9.88 -49.14 35.65
CA SER A 511 -10.59 -50.44 35.69
C SER A 511 -10.93 -50.99 34.30
N ALA A 512 -10.88 -52.32 34.16
CA ALA A 512 -11.14 -53.08 32.92
C ALA A 512 -12.47 -52.75 32.22
N ALA A 513 -13.47 -52.28 32.98
CA ALA A 513 -14.77 -51.88 32.42
C ALA A 513 -14.70 -50.60 31.56
N HIS A 514 -13.80 -49.66 31.89
CA HIS A 514 -13.59 -48.44 31.09
C HIS A 514 -12.83 -48.73 29.79
N LEU A 515 -11.91 -49.70 29.81
CA LEU A 515 -11.17 -50.09 28.61
C LEU A 515 -12.08 -50.75 27.56
N GLU A 516 -13.06 -51.54 27.99
CA GLU A 516 -13.99 -52.23 27.08
C GLU A 516 -15.01 -51.27 26.46
N LYS A 517 -15.50 -50.29 27.23
CA LYS A 517 -16.40 -49.25 26.73
C LYS A 517 -15.71 -48.37 25.68
N ARG A 518 -14.42 -48.08 25.87
CA ARG A 518 -13.59 -47.33 24.92
C ARG A 518 -13.33 -48.14 23.64
N ARG A 519 -13.12 -49.46 23.73
CA ARG A 519 -12.98 -50.35 22.56
C ARG A 519 -14.26 -50.49 21.74
N MET A 520 -15.43 -50.48 22.37
CA MET A 520 -16.70 -50.50 21.64
C MET A 520 -16.97 -49.18 20.91
N ALA A 521 -16.72 -48.04 21.56
CA ALA A 521 -16.84 -46.72 20.92
C ALA A 521 -15.90 -46.56 19.71
N ASP A 522 -14.68 -47.10 19.81
CA ASP A 522 -13.70 -47.04 18.72
C ASP A 522 -14.13 -47.91 17.52
N ARG A 523 -14.75 -49.06 17.77
CA ARG A 523 -15.33 -49.94 16.72
C ARG A 523 -16.52 -49.29 16.01
N GLU A 524 -17.36 -48.56 16.74
CA GLU A 524 -18.50 -47.83 16.16
C GLU A 524 -18.02 -46.62 15.33
N SER A 525 -17.02 -45.88 15.82
CA SER A 525 -16.39 -44.79 15.07
C SER A 525 -15.75 -45.27 13.76
N GLN A 526 -15.05 -46.42 13.79
CA GLN A 526 -14.48 -47.02 12.58
C GLN A 526 -15.53 -47.57 11.60
N ARG A 527 -16.71 -47.99 12.07
CA ARG A 527 -17.83 -48.39 11.20
C ARG A 527 -18.49 -47.17 10.57
N ALA A 528 -18.72 -46.12 11.35
CA ALA A 528 -19.25 -44.85 10.85
C ALA A 528 -18.30 -44.19 9.83
N GLY A 529 -16.99 -44.27 10.05
CA GLY A 529 -15.98 -43.81 9.09
C GLY A 529 -16.04 -44.57 7.75
N ARG A 530 -16.10 -45.91 7.80
CA ARG A 530 -16.20 -46.73 6.59
C ARG A 530 -17.48 -46.47 5.80
N GLU A 531 -18.60 -46.22 6.48
CA GLU A 531 -19.87 -45.93 5.80
C GLU A 531 -19.89 -44.54 5.16
N ARG A 532 -19.24 -43.55 5.77
CA ARG A 532 -19.02 -42.22 5.15
C ARG A 532 -18.16 -42.33 3.88
N THR A 533 -17.06 -43.07 3.93
CA THR A 533 -16.21 -43.31 2.75
C THR A 533 -16.98 -44.02 1.63
N LYS A 534 -17.80 -45.02 1.98
CA LYS A 534 -18.61 -45.77 1.00
C LYS A 534 -19.69 -44.92 0.34
N ASN A 535 -20.29 -43.99 1.09
CA ASN A 535 -21.26 -43.04 0.55
C ASN A 535 -20.60 -41.97 -0.32
N HIS A 536 -19.38 -41.53 0.03
CA HIS A 536 -18.61 -40.58 -0.78
C HIS A 536 -18.16 -41.21 -2.11
N ILE A 537 -17.68 -42.45 -2.10
CA ILE A 537 -17.33 -43.18 -3.33
C ILE A 537 -18.56 -43.31 -4.25
N ARG A 538 -19.72 -43.67 -3.70
CA ARG A 538 -20.96 -43.77 -4.50
C ARG A 538 -21.42 -42.43 -5.08
N HIS A 539 -21.14 -41.32 -4.38
CA HIS A 539 -21.42 -39.98 -4.87
C HIS A 539 -20.46 -39.59 -6.01
N LEU A 540 -19.16 -39.87 -5.86
CA LEU A 540 -18.15 -39.65 -6.89
C LEU A 540 -18.41 -40.51 -8.14
N GLU A 541 -18.80 -41.79 -7.98
CA GLU A 541 -19.17 -42.66 -9.10
C GLU A 541 -20.37 -42.11 -9.88
N LYS A 542 -21.41 -41.60 -9.18
CA LYS A 542 -22.54 -40.91 -9.83
C LYS A 542 -22.14 -39.60 -10.52
N LEU A 543 -21.21 -38.86 -9.94
CA LEU A 543 -20.71 -37.61 -10.51
C LEU A 543 -19.90 -37.89 -11.79
N VAL A 544 -19.02 -38.89 -11.76
CA VAL A 544 -18.26 -39.36 -12.93
C VAL A 544 -19.19 -39.88 -14.02
N GLU A 545 -20.24 -40.65 -13.66
CA GLU A 545 -21.23 -41.13 -14.63
C GLU A 545 -22.08 -39.99 -15.23
N SER A 546 -22.31 -38.91 -14.47
CA SER A 546 -22.99 -37.71 -14.96
C SER A 546 -22.11 -36.86 -15.87
N LEU A 547 -20.82 -36.75 -15.55
CA LEU A 547 -19.83 -35.99 -16.34
C LEU A 547 -19.44 -36.73 -17.63
N GLN A 548 -19.51 -38.07 -17.65
CA GLN A 548 -19.29 -38.87 -18.86
C GLN A 548 -20.48 -38.85 -19.83
N LYS A 549 -21.66 -38.37 -19.40
CA LYS A 549 -22.86 -38.28 -20.25
C LYS A 549 -23.07 -36.91 -20.90
N THR A 550 -22.27 -35.91 -20.55
CA THR A 550 -22.35 -34.56 -21.14
C THR A 550 -21.38 -34.47 -22.31
N GLU A 551 -21.91 -34.44 -23.54
CA GLU A 551 -21.16 -34.28 -24.79
C GLU A 551 -20.47 -32.89 -24.83
N ASP A 552 -19.15 -32.85 -24.66
CA ASP A 552 -18.32 -31.62 -24.76
C ASP A 552 -17.20 -31.72 -25.81
N ASN A 553 -17.22 -32.75 -26.67
CA ASN A 553 -16.23 -32.87 -27.75
C ASN A 553 -16.53 -31.95 -28.94
N ASP A 554 -17.79 -31.75 -29.30
CA ASP A 554 -18.17 -30.94 -30.47
C ASP A 554 -17.94 -29.44 -30.24
N ARG A 555 -18.06 -28.99 -28.98
CA ARG A 555 -17.81 -27.60 -28.58
C ARG A 555 -16.31 -27.29 -28.51
N LEU A 556 -15.50 -28.25 -28.06
CA LEU A 556 -14.05 -28.12 -28.06
C LEU A 556 -13.49 -28.08 -29.50
N GLU A 557 -14.04 -28.91 -30.39
CA GLU A 557 -13.65 -28.91 -31.80
C GLU A 557 -14.06 -27.61 -32.51
N ALA A 558 -15.26 -27.08 -32.21
CA ALA A 558 -15.70 -25.78 -32.71
C ALA A 558 -14.82 -24.61 -32.21
N LEU A 559 -14.41 -24.63 -30.93
CA LEU A 559 -13.51 -23.61 -30.37
C LEU A 559 -12.09 -23.70 -30.96
N MET A 560 -11.59 -24.91 -31.22
CA MET A 560 -10.28 -25.08 -31.87
C MET A 560 -10.27 -24.53 -33.30
N VAL A 561 -11.35 -24.72 -34.05
CA VAL A 561 -11.52 -24.13 -35.40
C VAL A 561 -11.59 -22.60 -35.30
N GLN A 562 -12.30 -22.06 -34.31
CA GLN A 562 -12.37 -20.60 -34.09
C GLN A 562 -11.03 -19.98 -33.70
N CYS A 563 -10.22 -20.66 -32.88
CA CYS A 563 -8.88 -20.21 -32.54
C CYS A 563 -7.91 -20.24 -33.74
N GLN A 564 -8.08 -21.17 -34.67
CA GLN A 564 -7.29 -21.19 -35.91
C GLN A 564 -7.71 -20.07 -36.88
N GLU A 565 -9.02 -19.80 -37.00
CA GLU A 565 -9.54 -18.70 -37.81
C GLU A 565 -9.04 -17.33 -37.29
N LEU A 566 -9.12 -17.10 -35.98
CA LEU A 566 -8.63 -15.87 -35.35
C LEU A 566 -7.12 -15.69 -35.50
N ARG A 567 -6.33 -16.77 -35.47
CA ARG A 567 -4.89 -16.72 -35.75
C ARG A 567 -4.62 -16.33 -37.21
N GLY A 568 -5.37 -16.87 -38.16
CA GLY A 568 -5.28 -16.48 -39.57
C GLY A 568 -5.65 -15.01 -39.81
N GLN A 569 -6.67 -14.50 -39.11
CA GLN A 569 -7.08 -13.09 -39.19
C GLN A 569 -6.02 -12.16 -38.60
N ASN A 570 -5.39 -12.54 -37.48
CA ASN A 570 -4.29 -11.78 -36.90
C ASN A 570 -3.07 -11.73 -37.83
N GLU A 571 -2.73 -12.83 -38.51
CA GLU A 571 -1.66 -12.84 -39.51
C GLU A 571 -1.98 -11.94 -40.73
N GLN A 572 -3.24 -11.92 -41.18
CA GLN A 572 -3.69 -11.00 -42.24
C GLN A 572 -3.66 -9.54 -41.80
N LEU A 573 -4.12 -9.23 -40.58
CA LEU A 573 -4.06 -7.89 -40.01
C LEU A 573 -2.61 -7.39 -39.88
N MET A 574 -1.69 -8.25 -39.44
CA MET A 574 -0.27 -7.92 -39.38
C MET A 574 0.34 -7.70 -40.77
N SER A 575 -0.13 -8.42 -41.79
CA SER A 575 0.25 -8.19 -43.19
C SER A 575 -0.27 -6.85 -43.71
N VAL A 576 -1.52 -6.49 -43.39
CA VAL A 576 -2.13 -5.20 -43.75
C VAL A 576 -1.41 -4.05 -43.05
N ILE A 577 -1.10 -4.18 -41.76
CA ILE A 577 -0.31 -3.19 -40.99
C ILE A 577 1.09 -3.05 -41.59
N SER A 578 1.74 -4.14 -41.98
CA SER A 578 3.04 -4.10 -42.66
C SER A 578 2.99 -3.40 -44.03
N ASN A 579 1.91 -3.59 -44.78
CA ASN A 579 1.69 -2.92 -46.06
C ASN A 579 1.36 -1.43 -45.89
N ILE A 580 0.54 -1.07 -44.89
CA ILE A 580 0.28 0.32 -44.52
C ILE A 580 1.57 0.99 -44.08
N GLY A 581 2.40 0.33 -43.27
CA GLY A 581 3.73 0.85 -42.89
C GLY A 581 4.65 1.07 -44.10
N ARG A 582 4.58 0.21 -45.13
CA ARG A 582 5.28 0.42 -46.41
C ARG A 582 4.73 1.59 -47.22
N MET A 583 3.42 1.77 -47.23
CA MET A 583 2.76 2.90 -47.89
C MET A 583 3.06 4.23 -47.19
N CYS A 584 3.05 4.26 -45.86
CA CYS A 584 3.41 5.43 -45.07
C CYS A 584 4.88 5.85 -45.29
N LYS A 585 5.81 4.90 -45.38
CA LYS A 585 7.20 5.18 -45.78
C LYS A 585 7.36 5.73 -47.20
N THR A 586 6.42 5.43 -48.09
CA THR A 586 6.39 5.96 -49.47
C THR A 586 5.83 7.39 -49.50
N ILE A 587 5.05 7.78 -48.48
CA ILE A 587 4.43 9.11 -48.34
C ILE A 587 5.39 10.09 -47.63
N GLU A 588 6.29 9.61 -46.77
CA GLU A 588 7.29 10.43 -46.08
C GLU A 588 8.45 10.93 -46.99
N HIS A 589 8.61 10.38 -48.20
CA HIS A 589 9.57 10.87 -49.20
C HIS A 589 8.96 10.97 -50.62
N PRO A 590 8.22 12.05 -50.94
CA PRO A 590 7.55 12.20 -52.24
C PRO A 590 8.49 12.47 -53.43
N ASN A 591 9.77 12.84 -53.20
CA ASN A 591 10.60 13.53 -54.20
C ASN A 591 11.83 12.78 -54.76
N GLU A 592 11.94 11.46 -54.61
CA GLU A 592 12.94 10.69 -55.38
C GLU A 592 12.37 9.90 -56.57
N THR A 593 11.08 10.06 -56.90
CA THR A 593 10.49 9.35 -58.06
C THR A 593 9.85 10.27 -59.10
N GLN A 594 10.56 11.34 -59.49
CA GLN A 594 10.36 12.01 -60.78
C GLN A 594 11.66 12.05 -61.60
N ALA A 595 12.25 10.88 -61.83
CA ALA A 595 13.17 10.68 -62.95
C ALA A 595 13.05 9.24 -63.45
N ARG A 596 11.89 8.89 -64.01
CA ARG A 596 11.68 7.88 -65.09
C ARG A 596 10.19 7.62 -65.28
N ILE A 597 9.51 8.52 -66.00
CA ILE A 597 8.38 8.09 -66.84
C ILE A 597 8.84 8.23 -68.29
N GLY A 598 9.03 7.08 -68.93
CA GLY A 598 9.26 6.97 -70.35
C GLY A 598 8.60 5.70 -70.89
N HIS A 599 7.45 5.90 -71.55
CA HIS A 599 6.81 5.04 -72.55
C HIS A 599 6.02 3.80 -72.07
N SER A 600 4.68 3.90 -72.05
CA SER A 600 3.81 3.42 -73.17
C SER A 600 2.32 3.39 -72.80
N PRO A 601 1.39 3.48 -73.78
CA PRO A 601 -0.04 3.66 -73.55
C PRO A 601 -0.85 2.35 -73.64
N GLY A 602 -2.07 2.37 -73.09
CA GLY A 602 -3.23 1.69 -73.71
C GLY A 602 -4.02 0.71 -72.84
N ALA A 603 -5.11 1.23 -72.27
CA ALA A 603 -6.49 0.69 -72.24
C ALA A 603 -6.77 -0.83 -72.05
N GLY A 604 -7.72 -1.13 -71.15
CA GLY A 604 -8.62 -2.27 -71.33
C GLY A 604 -9.17 -2.92 -70.07
N LEU A 605 -10.38 -2.53 -69.66
CA LEU A 605 -11.25 -3.24 -68.72
C LEU A 605 -11.62 -4.64 -69.27
N LYS A 606 -11.56 -5.71 -68.46
CA LYS A 606 -12.58 -6.79 -68.42
C LYS A 606 -12.36 -7.86 -67.34
N THR A 607 -13.50 -8.34 -66.88
CA THR A 607 -13.88 -9.36 -65.90
C THR A 607 -13.42 -10.80 -66.19
N SER A 608 -13.13 -11.61 -65.16
CA SER A 608 -13.80 -12.89 -64.79
C SER A 608 -12.87 -13.96 -64.17
N MET A 609 -13.36 -14.57 -63.08
CA MET A 609 -13.24 -15.97 -62.61
C MET A 609 -11.99 -16.84 -62.90
N GLY A 610 -11.47 -17.46 -61.84
CA GLY A 610 -11.05 -18.88 -61.84
C GLY A 610 -9.57 -19.17 -61.52
N PRO A 611 -9.25 -20.33 -60.91
CA PRO A 611 -8.13 -20.53 -59.98
C PRO A 611 -6.92 -21.29 -60.59
N ASP A 612 -5.74 -21.20 -59.96
CA ASP A 612 -4.90 -22.33 -59.54
C ASP A 612 -3.41 -22.00 -59.30
N PHE A 613 -2.94 -22.50 -58.16
CA PHE A 613 -1.69 -23.19 -57.83
C PHE A 613 -0.30 -22.81 -58.39
N HIS A 614 0.62 -22.81 -57.40
CA HIS A 614 1.98 -23.38 -57.38
C HIS A 614 3.22 -22.55 -57.79
N GLN A 615 4.06 -22.39 -56.75
CA GLN A 615 5.48 -22.73 -56.67
C GLN A 615 6.55 -21.81 -57.28
N GLN A 616 7.26 -21.21 -56.31
CA GLN A 616 8.72 -21.25 -56.10
C GLN A 616 9.65 -20.21 -56.78
N PRO A 617 10.73 -19.82 -56.07
CA PRO A 617 11.64 -18.70 -56.36
C PRO A 617 12.87 -19.23 -57.16
N PRO A 618 13.92 -18.45 -57.55
CA PRO A 618 14.90 -17.90 -56.59
C PRO A 618 15.84 -16.72 -57.07
N GLN A 619 16.56 -16.17 -56.07
CA GLN A 619 18.00 -15.82 -56.04
C GLN A 619 18.66 -14.63 -56.78
N GLY A 620 19.59 -14.01 -56.03
CA GLY A 620 20.79 -13.25 -56.46
C GLY A 620 20.64 -11.73 -56.24
N GLY A 621 21.38 -11.01 -55.37
CA GLY A 621 22.72 -11.17 -54.82
C GLY A 621 23.69 -10.24 -55.54
N ILE A 622 24.37 -9.30 -54.85
CA ILE A 622 25.72 -8.87 -55.28
C ILE A 622 26.14 -7.37 -55.33
N VAL A 623 26.54 -6.68 -54.24
CA VAL A 623 27.60 -5.60 -54.11
C VAL A 623 27.58 -4.36 -55.07
N GLY A 624 27.87 -3.11 -54.72
CA GLY A 624 28.50 -2.39 -53.60
C GLY A 624 29.04 -1.04 -54.16
N GLY A 625 29.44 -0.09 -53.30
CA GLY A 625 30.27 1.06 -53.71
C GLY A 625 29.87 2.41 -53.11
N ASP A 626 30.78 2.94 -52.29
CA ASP A 626 30.80 4.23 -51.59
C ASP A 626 30.60 5.48 -52.48
N ILE A 627 30.24 6.61 -51.86
CA ILE A 627 30.89 7.95 -51.96
C ILE A 627 30.07 8.97 -51.14
N HIS A 628 30.70 9.59 -50.13
CA HIS A 628 30.33 10.90 -49.56
C HIS A 628 30.95 11.99 -50.46
N PRO A 629 30.36 13.20 -50.64
CA PRO A 629 30.48 14.23 -49.59
C PRO A 629 29.44 15.38 -49.57
N TYR A 630 29.45 16.10 -48.45
CA TYR A 630 29.24 17.56 -48.28
C TYR A 630 27.83 18.19 -48.24
N VAL A 631 27.71 19.12 -47.27
CA VAL A 631 26.57 19.91 -46.80
C VAL A 631 26.42 21.20 -47.62
N PRO A 632 25.19 21.76 -47.74
CA PRO A 632 24.97 23.09 -47.18
C PRO A 632 23.65 23.24 -46.42
N ALA A 633 23.69 24.11 -45.41
CA ALA A 633 22.57 24.51 -44.57
C ALA A 633 21.47 25.27 -45.33
N HIS A 634 20.24 25.14 -44.85
CA HIS A 634 19.21 26.18 -44.94
C HIS A 634 18.31 26.10 -43.70
N GLU A 635 18.23 27.22 -43.00
CA GLU A 635 17.24 27.55 -41.97
C GLU A 635 15.83 27.58 -42.57
N ASP A 636 14.81 27.22 -41.78
CA ASP A 636 13.57 27.98 -41.70
C ASP A 636 12.86 27.78 -40.35
N GLN A 637 12.31 28.89 -39.87
CA GLN A 637 11.80 29.16 -38.54
C GLN A 637 10.31 28.79 -38.39
N HIS A 638 9.86 28.53 -37.16
CA HIS A 638 8.51 28.87 -36.72
C HIS A 638 8.54 29.33 -35.26
N GLU A 639 8.10 30.56 -35.03
CA GLU A 639 8.04 31.25 -33.72
C GLU A 639 6.84 30.82 -32.88
N THR A 640 7.01 30.78 -31.56
CA THR A 640 5.94 30.71 -30.55
C THR A 640 5.93 31.98 -29.70
N TRP A 641 4.73 32.49 -29.50
CA TRP A 641 4.36 33.81 -28.98
C TRP A 641 4.48 33.89 -27.45
N TRP A 642 5.61 34.36 -26.88
CA TRP A 642 5.68 34.77 -25.45
C TRP A 642 6.74 35.83 -25.06
N HIS A 643 7.30 36.63 -25.97
CA HIS A 643 8.20 37.73 -25.54
C HIS A 643 7.87 39.09 -26.15
N GLN A 644 7.35 40.00 -25.31
CA GLN A 644 7.53 41.44 -25.49
C GLN A 644 7.63 42.16 -24.13
N ASN A 645 8.87 42.47 -23.73
CA ASN A 645 9.35 43.85 -23.53
C ASN A 645 10.83 43.85 -23.09
N GLY A 646 11.68 44.48 -23.91
CA GLY A 646 13.11 44.73 -23.66
C GLY A 646 13.34 45.87 -22.65
N MET A 647 14.56 46.35 -22.39
CA MET A 647 15.85 46.27 -23.10
C MET A 647 16.99 46.54 -22.11
N GLY A 648 18.23 46.19 -22.48
CA GLY A 648 19.44 46.84 -21.97
C GLY A 648 20.72 46.00 -22.07
N GLU A 649 21.40 46.09 -23.21
CA GLU A 649 22.75 45.55 -23.46
C GLU A 649 23.80 46.12 -22.49
N MET A 650 24.73 45.26 -22.05
CA MET A 650 26.17 45.58 -22.06
C MET A 650 27.02 44.30 -21.93
N ASP A 651 28.06 44.28 -22.76
CA ASP A 651 28.95 43.17 -23.12
C ASP A 651 29.83 42.60 -22.00
N GLU A 652 30.22 41.35 -22.25
CA GLU A 652 31.57 40.77 -22.11
C GLU A 652 32.05 40.10 -20.80
N ILE A 653 32.57 38.87 -21.01
CA ILE A 653 33.70 38.18 -20.34
C ILE A 653 33.37 37.15 -19.23
N HIS A 654 33.62 35.89 -19.61
CA HIS A 654 34.18 34.75 -18.88
C HIS A 654 33.68 34.33 -17.48
N GLN A 655 33.56 33.00 -17.37
CA GLN A 655 33.45 32.12 -16.19
C GLN A 655 32.04 31.87 -15.69
N VAL A 656 31.72 30.59 -15.55
CA VAL A 656 30.60 30.05 -14.80
C VAL A 656 31.05 29.95 -13.34
N PRO A 657 30.44 30.71 -12.40
CA PRO A 657 30.50 30.38 -10.99
C PRO A 657 29.15 29.81 -10.54
N SER A 658 29.24 28.73 -9.76
CA SER A 658 28.19 28.16 -8.94
C SER A 658 27.41 29.27 -8.20
N ASN A 659 26.07 29.24 -8.25
CA ASN A 659 25.26 30.13 -7.42
C ASN A 659 24.77 29.40 -6.15
N PRO A 660 24.80 30.07 -4.99
CA PRO A 660 24.74 29.47 -3.67
C PRO A 660 23.31 29.28 -3.14
N MET A 661 23.21 28.41 -2.14
CA MET A 661 22.01 28.15 -1.34
C MET A 661 21.40 29.44 -0.78
N LEU A 662 20.08 29.60 -0.92
CA LEU A 662 19.29 30.53 -0.11
C LEU A 662 19.02 29.89 1.26
N PRO A 663 19.25 30.60 2.37
CA PRO A 663 19.03 30.07 3.72
C PRO A 663 17.55 30.04 4.09
N CYS A 664 17.23 29.04 4.92
CA CYS A 664 15.94 28.79 5.55
C CYS A 664 15.38 30.03 6.26
N LEU A 665 14.09 30.30 6.07
CA LEU A 665 13.35 31.27 6.86
C LEU A 665 13.27 30.78 8.31
N ASP A 666 13.73 31.64 9.21
CA ASP A 666 13.73 31.49 10.67
C ASP A 666 12.30 31.64 11.22
N THR A 667 11.75 30.54 11.75
CA THR A 667 10.50 30.57 12.53
C THR A 667 10.84 30.78 14.00
N SER A 668 11.00 32.05 14.38
CA SER A 668 10.98 32.45 15.79
C SER A 668 10.15 33.73 15.95
N LEU A 669 8.98 33.61 16.59
CA LEU A 669 8.28 34.76 17.17
C LEU A 669 7.84 34.45 18.60
N PRO A 670 7.81 35.47 19.49
CA PRO A 670 7.86 35.28 20.94
C PRO A 670 6.47 35.24 21.57
N ILE A 671 6.41 34.60 22.74
CA ILE A 671 5.28 34.56 23.68
C ILE A 671 5.02 35.97 24.22
N LEU A 672 3.77 36.45 24.14
CA LEU A 672 3.26 37.55 24.96
C LEU A 672 1.82 37.25 25.43
N ASN A 673 1.69 37.01 26.74
CA ASN A 673 0.44 37.04 27.49
C ASN A 673 -0.09 38.49 27.59
N SER A 674 -1.39 38.70 27.37
CA SER A 674 -2.28 39.38 28.34
C SER A 674 -3.71 39.58 27.81
N SER A 675 -4.67 39.12 28.62
CA SER A 675 -6.05 39.63 28.86
C SER A 675 -6.49 40.95 28.19
N ALA A 676 -7.71 40.96 27.60
CA ALA A 676 -8.89 41.68 28.12
C ALA A 676 -10.00 41.92 27.06
N GLN A 677 -11.24 41.60 27.47
CA GLN A 677 -12.50 42.34 27.29
C GLN A 677 -13.08 42.59 25.87
N THR A 678 -14.24 41.95 25.65
CA THR A 678 -15.35 42.41 24.79
C THR A 678 -15.78 43.86 25.11
N PRO A 679 -16.38 44.58 24.14
CA PRO A 679 -17.84 44.73 24.22
C PRO A 679 -18.58 44.70 22.87
N ALA A 680 -19.87 44.36 22.98
CA ALA A 680 -20.91 44.38 21.97
C ALA A 680 -21.22 45.79 21.41
N ASN A 681 -21.70 45.87 20.16
CA ASN A 681 -23.00 46.49 19.87
C ASN A 681 -23.47 46.26 18.42
N SER A 682 -24.80 46.22 18.35
CA SER A 682 -25.74 45.94 17.26
C SER A 682 -25.92 47.09 16.26
N ILE A 683 -26.52 46.81 15.09
CA ILE A 683 -27.64 47.56 14.47
C ILE A 683 -28.27 46.79 13.27
N GLN A 684 -29.57 46.50 13.43
CA GLN A 684 -30.74 46.43 12.51
C GLN A 684 -30.52 46.33 10.99
N SER A 685 -30.91 45.24 10.32
CA SER A 685 -32.26 44.80 9.87
C SER A 685 -32.85 45.57 8.68
N HIS A 686 -33.15 44.87 7.58
CA HIS A 686 -34.41 45.04 6.85
C HIS A 686 -34.87 43.73 6.18
N ASN A 687 -36.11 43.36 6.51
CA ASN A 687 -36.85 42.18 6.10
C ASN A 687 -37.17 42.12 4.60
N THR A 688 -37.21 40.92 4.04
CA THR A 688 -38.29 40.53 3.11
C THR A 688 -38.68 39.07 3.37
N VAL A 689 -39.97 38.84 3.61
CA VAL A 689 -40.58 37.56 4.02
C VAL A 689 -40.54 36.54 2.86
N PRO A 690 -40.29 35.23 3.13
CA PRO A 690 -40.20 34.20 2.09
C PRO A 690 -41.58 33.69 1.65
N ARG A 691 -41.69 33.32 0.36
CA ARG A 691 -42.77 32.46 -0.13
C ARG A 691 -42.56 31.04 0.40
N THR A 692 -43.60 30.48 0.99
CA THR A 692 -43.67 29.09 1.44
C THR A 692 -43.64 28.13 0.24
N PHE A 693 -42.60 27.31 0.15
CA PHE A 693 -42.63 26.04 -0.56
C PHE A 693 -42.86 24.93 0.48
N GLY A 694 -43.74 23.97 0.14
CA GLY A 694 -44.01 22.79 0.95
C GLY A 694 -42.76 21.91 1.11
N PRO A 695 -42.81 20.86 1.95
CA PRO A 695 -41.66 20.02 2.21
C PRO A 695 -41.17 19.40 0.89
N PRO A 696 -39.89 19.52 0.53
CA PRO A 696 -39.34 18.77 -0.59
C PRO A 696 -39.40 17.29 -0.22
N GLU A 697 -39.98 16.49 -1.10
CA GLU A 697 -39.79 15.04 -1.07
C GLU A 697 -38.28 14.76 -1.06
N ALA A 698 -37.84 13.90 -0.16
CA ALA A 698 -36.43 13.54 -0.01
C ALA A 698 -35.98 12.75 -1.25
N SER A 699 -35.47 13.46 -2.25
CA SER A 699 -34.53 12.90 -3.22
C SER A 699 -33.12 13.25 -2.77
N THR A 700 -32.37 12.28 -2.29
CA THR A 700 -30.91 12.43 -2.11
C THR A 700 -30.29 12.60 -3.49
N GLU A 701 -30.00 13.84 -3.89
CA GLU A 701 -29.33 14.12 -5.16
C GLU A 701 -27.95 13.45 -5.18
N THR A 702 -27.61 12.85 -6.32
CA THR A 702 -26.35 12.15 -6.53
C THR A 702 -25.23 13.13 -6.88
N THR A 703 -23.96 12.77 -6.66
CA THR A 703 -22.80 13.63 -7.03
C THR A 703 -22.87 14.09 -8.50
N ALA A 704 -23.30 13.21 -9.41
CA ALA A 704 -23.46 13.52 -10.82
C ALA A 704 -24.54 14.58 -11.08
N GLU A 705 -25.69 14.46 -10.41
CA GLU A 705 -26.79 15.43 -10.52
C GLU A 705 -26.39 16.79 -9.93
N VAL A 706 -25.74 16.79 -8.76
CA VAL A 706 -25.24 18.00 -8.11
C VAL A 706 -24.22 18.72 -8.99
N VAL A 707 -23.22 18.00 -9.51
CA VAL A 707 -22.19 18.58 -10.40
C VAL A 707 -22.82 19.12 -11.68
N ASN A 708 -23.73 18.36 -12.31
CA ASN A 708 -24.43 18.81 -13.50
C ASN A 708 -25.27 20.07 -13.24
N ASN A 709 -25.99 20.12 -12.12
CA ASN A 709 -26.79 21.27 -11.72
C ASN A 709 -25.91 22.50 -11.51
N ILE A 710 -24.78 22.37 -10.81
CA ILE A 710 -23.83 23.47 -10.59
C ILE A 710 -23.29 24.00 -11.92
N LEU A 711 -22.81 23.11 -12.80
CA LEU A 711 -22.21 23.52 -14.08
C LEU A 711 -23.24 24.15 -15.02
N SER A 712 -24.45 23.58 -15.10
CA SER A 712 -25.54 24.15 -15.92
C SER A 712 -25.94 25.55 -15.48
N GLN A 713 -25.87 25.86 -14.18
CA GLN A 713 -26.10 27.22 -13.68
C GLN A 713 -24.91 28.12 -13.95
N ALA A 714 -23.69 27.58 -13.87
CA ALA A 714 -22.48 28.36 -14.08
C ALA A 714 -22.35 28.85 -15.53
N GLU A 715 -22.77 28.06 -16.52
CA GLU A 715 -22.77 28.47 -17.93
C GLU A 715 -23.81 29.58 -18.23
N LEU A 716 -24.72 29.90 -17.30
CA LEU A 716 -25.68 31.00 -17.45
C LEU A 716 -25.14 32.36 -16.97
N PHE A 717 -23.93 32.40 -16.40
CA PHE A 717 -23.31 33.67 -16.04
C PHE A 717 -23.07 34.52 -17.28
N THR A 718 -23.17 35.84 -17.13
CA THR A 718 -23.03 36.79 -18.25
C THR A 718 -21.64 37.40 -18.36
N VAL A 719 -20.85 37.32 -17.30
CA VAL A 719 -19.45 37.75 -17.28
C VAL A 719 -18.71 37.04 -16.15
N LEU A 720 -17.43 36.74 -16.35
CA LEU A 720 -16.54 36.25 -15.30
C LEU A 720 -15.54 37.34 -14.94
N SER A 721 -15.65 37.89 -13.72
CA SER A 721 -14.93 39.10 -13.32
C SER A 721 -13.47 38.87 -12.95
N THR A 722 -13.06 37.62 -12.69
CA THR A 722 -11.66 37.28 -12.46
C THR A 722 -10.88 37.36 -13.78
N GLN A 723 -9.76 38.10 -13.76
CA GLN A 723 -8.91 38.24 -14.92
C GLN A 723 -8.19 36.91 -15.26
N PRO A 724 -8.01 36.56 -16.55
CA PRO A 724 -7.38 35.31 -16.97
C PRO A 724 -6.01 35.04 -16.33
N GLU A 725 -5.20 36.08 -16.14
CA GLU A 725 -3.88 35.99 -15.52
C GLU A 725 -3.91 35.58 -14.04
N LYS A 726 -5.07 35.69 -13.37
CA LYS A 726 -5.25 35.24 -11.97
C LYS A 726 -5.82 33.83 -11.86
N ASP A 727 -6.34 33.26 -12.95
CA ASP A 727 -6.99 31.95 -12.90
C ASP A 727 -6.00 30.84 -12.48
N ALA A 728 -4.75 30.92 -12.97
CA ALA A 728 -3.70 30.00 -12.55
C ALA A 728 -3.36 30.14 -11.05
N ASP A 729 -3.24 31.37 -10.55
CA ASP A 729 -2.93 31.62 -9.13
C ASP A 729 -4.03 31.07 -8.21
N ILE A 730 -5.30 31.27 -8.58
CA ILE A 730 -6.45 30.76 -7.83
C ILE A 730 -6.47 29.23 -7.80
N ALA A 731 -6.31 28.57 -8.95
CA ALA A 731 -6.26 27.11 -9.03
C ALA A 731 -5.12 26.54 -8.17
N ILE A 732 -3.93 27.15 -8.26
CA ILE A 732 -2.73 26.70 -7.53
C ILE A 732 -2.90 26.88 -6.03
N ARG A 733 -3.37 28.05 -5.56
CA ARG A 733 -3.61 28.28 -4.14
C ARG A 733 -4.75 27.43 -3.58
N ALA A 734 -5.77 27.14 -4.39
CA ALA A 734 -6.86 26.27 -3.97
C ALA A 734 -6.37 24.84 -3.67
N VAL A 735 -5.45 24.32 -4.48
CA VAL A 735 -4.86 22.99 -4.25
C VAL A 735 -3.82 23.00 -3.12
N LEU A 736 -2.93 24.00 -3.07
CA LEU A 736 -1.85 24.05 -2.06
C LEU A 736 -2.33 24.45 -0.66
N ASN A 737 -3.35 25.31 -0.58
CA ASN A 737 -3.74 25.97 0.66
C ASN A 737 -5.23 25.83 0.97
N GLY A 738 -6.02 25.18 0.12
CA GLY A 738 -7.45 25.01 0.31
C GLY A 738 -8.29 26.24 -0.09
N TRP A 739 -9.56 26.00 -0.43
CA TRP A 739 -10.50 27.05 -0.84
C TRP A 739 -10.78 28.10 0.25
N ASN A 740 -10.66 27.73 1.53
CA ASN A 740 -10.83 28.67 2.64
C ASN A 740 -9.75 29.74 2.64
N PHE A 741 -8.50 29.35 2.38
CA PHE A 741 -7.40 30.30 2.23
C PHE A 741 -7.62 31.25 1.04
N VAL A 742 -8.01 30.70 -0.12
CA VAL A 742 -8.25 31.51 -1.32
C VAL A 742 -9.32 32.58 -1.06
N ARG A 743 -10.43 32.22 -0.40
CA ARG A 743 -11.50 33.18 -0.04
C ARG A 743 -11.07 34.26 0.94
N GLN A 744 -10.03 34.00 1.75
CA GLN A 744 -9.47 35.00 2.66
C GLN A 744 -8.50 35.95 1.96
N THR A 745 -7.89 35.52 0.85
CA THR A 745 -6.84 36.29 0.14
C THR A 745 -7.31 36.96 -1.14
N GLU A 746 -8.33 36.41 -1.81
CA GLU A 746 -8.83 36.88 -3.10
C GLU A 746 -10.38 36.79 -3.13
N THR A 747 -11.01 37.66 -3.92
CA THR A 747 -12.46 37.55 -4.18
C THR A 747 -12.69 36.63 -5.38
N LEU A 748 -13.34 35.50 -5.15
CA LEU A 748 -13.74 34.58 -6.22
C LEU A 748 -14.92 35.14 -7.02
N ASP A 749 -14.88 35.01 -8.34
CA ASP A 749 -16.07 35.23 -9.18
C ASP A 749 -17.03 34.03 -9.12
N ASP A 750 -18.25 34.21 -9.64
CA ASP A 750 -19.30 33.18 -9.58
C ASP A 750 -18.88 31.88 -10.29
N GLY A 751 -18.00 31.96 -11.30
CA GLY A 751 -17.44 30.80 -11.97
C GLY A 751 -16.49 30.02 -11.08
N TRP A 752 -15.60 30.69 -10.37
CA TRP A 752 -14.71 30.04 -9.39
C TRP A 752 -15.47 29.50 -8.18
N GLU A 753 -16.52 30.18 -7.71
CA GLU A 753 -17.38 29.63 -6.65
C GLU A 753 -18.13 28.37 -7.10
N SER A 754 -18.51 28.30 -8.38
CA SER A 754 -19.13 27.09 -8.96
C SER A 754 -18.12 25.95 -9.07
N ILE A 755 -16.91 26.24 -9.57
CA ILE A 755 -15.83 25.25 -9.66
C ILE A 755 -15.41 24.76 -8.26
N CYS A 756 -15.35 25.64 -7.26
CA CYS A 756 -15.06 25.25 -5.88
C CYS A 756 -16.07 24.22 -5.36
N LYS A 757 -17.37 24.43 -5.61
CA LYS A 757 -18.40 23.47 -5.21
C LYS A 757 -18.23 22.13 -5.92
N VAL A 758 -17.91 22.14 -7.21
CA VAL A 758 -17.66 20.90 -7.97
C VAL A 758 -16.43 20.17 -7.43
N ASP A 759 -15.33 20.87 -7.16
CA ASP A 759 -14.12 20.27 -6.60
C ASP A 759 -14.39 19.63 -5.23
N GLN A 760 -15.07 20.34 -4.33
CA GLN A 760 -15.43 19.80 -3.01
C GLN A 760 -16.37 18.58 -3.08
N GLN A 761 -17.20 18.49 -4.12
CA GLN A 761 -18.17 17.39 -4.28
C GLN A 761 -17.61 16.18 -5.05
N ALA A 762 -16.68 16.40 -5.99
CA ALA A 762 -16.25 15.37 -6.92
C ALA A 762 -14.73 15.12 -6.90
N PHE A 763 -13.88 16.15 -6.81
CA PHE A 763 -12.46 16.00 -7.11
C PHE A 763 -11.54 16.19 -5.90
N ILE A 764 -12.07 16.49 -4.71
CA ILE A 764 -11.28 16.71 -3.50
C ILE A 764 -10.42 15.50 -3.09
N SER A 765 -10.84 14.30 -3.48
CA SER A 765 -10.11 13.04 -3.26
C SER A 765 -9.14 12.66 -4.37
N CYS A 766 -9.05 13.43 -5.46
CA CYS A 766 -8.06 13.20 -6.52
C CYS A 766 -6.66 13.67 -6.08
N GLY A 767 -5.62 13.13 -6.71
CA GLY A 767 -4.24 13.56 -6.49
C GLY A 767 -4.05 15.06 -6.80
N LEU A 768 -3.04 15.68 -6.18
CA LEU A 768 -2.86 17.14 -6.23
C LEU A 768 -2.60 17.65 -7.66
N ILE A 769 -1.84 16.89 -8.46
CA ILE A 769 -1.58 17.26 -9.84
C ILE A 769 -2.81 17.06 -10.73
N GLU A 770 -3.59 16.00 -10.51
CA GLU A 770 -4.87 15.77 -11.19
C GLU A 770 -5.82 16.92 -10.89
N ARG A 771 -5.94 17.32 -9.62
CA ARG A 771 -6.77 18.44 -9.20
C ARG A 771 -6.34 19.74 -9.88
N LEU A 772 -5.04 20.05 -9.96
CA LEU A 772 -4.56 21.22 -10.70
C LEU A 772 -4.98 21.19 -12.17
N ALA A 773 -4.79 20.06 -12.85
CA ALA A 773 -5.15 19.91 -14.26
C ALA A 773 -6.69 20.00 -14.45
N ILE A 774 -7.47 19.36 -13.59
CA ILE A 774 -8.94 19.37 -13.63
C ILE A 774 -9.48 20.80 -13.41
N LEU A 775 -9.01 21.50 -12.38
CA LEU A 775 -9.44 22.88 -12.11
C LEU A 775 -9.10 23.82 -13.28
N GLN A 776 -7.92 23.67 -13.88
CA GLN A 776 -7.50 24.46 -15.03
C GLN A 776 -8.40 24.20 -16.25
N VAL A 777 -8.65 22.93 -16.60
CA VAL A 777 -9.49 22.62 -17.78
C VAL A 777 -10.95 23.02 -17.56
N MET A 778 -11.47 22.86 -16.34
CA MET A 778 -12.82 23.30 -15.97
C MET A 778 -12.97 24.82 -16.09
N ARG A 779 -11.98 25.58 -15.60
CA ARG A 779 -12.01 27.04 -15.71
C ARG A 779 -11.98 27.50 -17.15
N LEU A 780 -11.07 26.96 -17.96
CA LEU A 780 -10.97 27.32 -19.38
C LEU A 780 -12.26 26.99 -20.13
N LYS A 781 -12.86 25.82 -19.88
CA LYS A 781 -14.13 25.41 -20.51
C LYS A 781 -15.27 26.31 -20.10
N LEU A 782 -15.38 26.64 -18.81
CA LEU A 782 -16.40 27.56 -18.30
C LEU A 782 -16.25 28.97 -18.90
N ARG A 783 -15.02 29.50 -19.01
CA ARG A 783 -14.78 30.80 -19.64
C ARG A 783 -15.24 30.82 -21.09
N HIS A 784 -14.95 29.77 -21.85
CA HIS A 784 -15.42 29.67 -23.23
C HIS A 784 -16.95 29.51 -23.32
N ALA A 785 -17.57 28.78 -22.39
CA ALA A 785 -19.02 28.62 -22.35
C ALA A 785 -19.75 29.95 -22.05
N VAL A 786 -19.24 30.72 -21.09
CA VAL A 786 -19.79 32.03 -20.70
C VAL A 786 -19.47 33.11 -21.75
N GLU A 787 -18.25 33.11 -22.30
CA GLU A 787 -17.76 34.06 -23.29
C GLU A 787 -17.13 33.32 -24.49
N PRO A 788 -17.92 32.89 -25.49
CA PRO A 788 -17.45 32.07 -26.63
C PRO A 788 -16.71 32.90 -27.69
N THR A 789 -15.67 33.64 -27.27
CA THR A 789 -14.79 34.40 -28.15
C THR A 789 -13.71 33.49 -28.75
N SER A 790 -13.14 33.89 -29.90
CA SER A 790 -12.01 33.18 -30.50
C SER A 790 -10.80 33.10 -29.55
N GLU A 791 -10.58 34.15 -28.75
CA GLU A 791 -9.50 34.20 -27.75
C GLU A 791 -9.70 33.15 -26.65
N ASN A 792 -10.92 33.00 -26.11
CA ASN A 792 -11.19 31.97 -25.10
C ASN A 792 -11.20 30.55 -25.70
N LEU A 793 -11.56 30.41 -26.98
CA LEU A 793 -11.46 29.13 -27.69
C LEU A 793 -9.99 28.74 -27.91
N GLU A 794 -9.13 29.68 -28.33
CA GLU A 794 -7.69 29.42 -28.54
C GLU A 794 -6.94 29.06 -27.25
N ARG A 795 -7.46 29.47 -26.08
CA ARG A 795 -6.93 29.08 -24.77
C ARG A 795 -7.30 27.66 -24.34
N LEU A 796 -8.30 27.04 -24.97
CA LEU A 796 -8.66 25.65 -24.68
C LEU A 796 -7.69 24.70 -25.37
N PRO A 797 -7.31 23.58 -24.72
CA PRO A 797 -6.67 22.48 -25.44
C PRO A 797 -7.55 22.03 -26.61
N THR A 798 -6.93 21.73 -27.74
CA THR A 798 -7.66 21.36 -28.98
C THR A 798 -8.62 20.18 -28.79
N PHE A 799 -8.28 19.24 -27.90
CA PHE A 799 -9.15 18.10 -27.56
C PHE A 799 -10.41 18.49 -26.76
N MET A 800 -10.43 19.67 -26.13
CA MET A 800 -11.59 20.23 -25.43
C MET A 800 -12.55 21.01 -26.33
N HIS A 801 -12.15 21.33 -27.56
CA HIS A 801 -12.99 22.09 -28.49
C HIS A 801 -14.37 21.40 -28.67
N PRO A 802 -15.46 22.17 -28.83
CA PRO A 802 -16.79 21.61 -29.02
C PRO A 802 -16.88 20.70 -30.25
N ARG A 803 -17.38 19.49 -30.07
CA ARG A 803 -17.69 18.52 -31.13
C ARG A 803 -19.04 18.87 -31.77
N PRO A 804 -19.28 18.48 -33.04
CA PRO A 804 -20.59 18.65 -33.67
C PRO A 804 -21.75 18.01 -32.88
N THR A 805 -21.51 16.86 -32.26
CA THR A 805 -22.44 16.14 -31.38
C THR A 805 -22.94 16.99 -30.21
N GLN A 806 -22.03 17.69 -29.52
CA GLN A 806 -22.33 18.57 -28.38
C GLN A 806 -23.25 19.73 -28.79
N ASN A 807 -23.12 20.22 -30.02
CA ASN A 807 -23.98 21.30 -30.54
C ASN A 807 -25.32 20.82 -31.12
N LEU A 808 -25.41 19.54 -31.50
CA LEU A 808 -26.56 18.99 -32.23
C LEU A 808 -27.50 18.18 -31.34
N ILE A 809 -27.02 17.65 -30.20
CA ILE A 809 -27.75 16.73 -29.34
C ILE A 809 -27.78 17.28 -27.91
N GLN A 810 -28.96 17.40 -27.32
CA GLN A 810 -29.11 17.80 -25.92
C GLN A 810 -28.53 16.73 -25.00
N HIS A 811 -27.73 17.14 -24.02
CA HIS A 811 -27.05 16.27 -23.07
C HIS A 811 -26.82 17.00 -21.73
N PRO A 812 -26.48 16.29 -20.64
CA PRO A 812 -26.12 16.91 -19.36
C PRO A 812 -24.85 17.76 -19.48
N THR A 813 -24.88 19.01 -19.00
CA THR A 813 -23.74 19.95 -19.01
C THR A 813 -22.44 19.35 -18.47
N MET A 814 -22.48 18.45 -17.48
CA MET A 814 -21.23 17.83 -16.98
C MET A 814 -20.46 17.04 -18.06
N VAL A 815 -21.13 16.54 -19.10
CA VAL A 815 -20.48 15.79 -20.19
C VAL A 815 -19.47 16.66 -20.94
N ASP A 816 -19.74 17.96 -21.05
CA ASP A 816 -18.90 18.92 -21.77
C ASP A 816 -17.50 19.10 -21.17
N TYR A 817 -17.34 18.70 -19.90
CA TYR A 817 -16.14 18.86 -19.10
C TYR A 817 -15.23 17.62 -19.08
N PHE A 818 -15.64 16.50 -19.69
CA PHE A 818 -14.75 15.34 -19.88
C PHE A 818 -13.70 15.63 -20.95
N VAL A 819 -12.43 15.33 -20.66
CA VAL A 819 -11.31 15.73 -21.53
C VAL A 819 -11.22 14.98 -22.85
N TRP A 820 -11.75 13.75 -22.91
CA TRP A 820 -11.66 12.93 -24.12
C TRP A 820 -12.86 13.19 -25.06
N PRO A 821 -12.62 13.66 -26.30
CA PRO A 821 -13.71 13.97 -27.25
C PRO A 821 -14.54 12.74 -27.60
N ASP A 822 -13.92 11.56 -27.70
CA ASP A 822 -14.64 10.32 -28.03
C ASP A 822 -15.47 9.81 -26.85
N LEU A 823 -15.07 10.09 -25.61
CA LEU A 823 -15.88 9.79 -24.42
C LEU A 823 -17.12 10.70 -24.38
N ARG A 824 -16.94 12.00 -24.70
CA ARG A 824 -18.07 12.94 -24.81
C ARG A 824 -19.05 12.47 -25.89
N ASP A 825 -18.55 12.14 -27.07
CA ASP A 825 -19.40 11.62 -28.16
C ASP A 825 -20.11 10.33 -27.75
N LEU A 826 -19.41 9.40 -27.09
CA LEU A 826 -20.03 8.18 -26.58
C LEU A 826 -21.13 8.48 -25.58
N LEU A 827 -20.90 9.34 -24.58
CA LEU A 827 -21.90 9.68 -23.57
C LEU A 827 -23.13 10.39 -24.17
N ILE A 828 -22.94 11.14 -25.26
CA ILE A 828 -24.00 11.83 -25.99
C ILE A 828 -24.79 10.90 -26.93
N LEU A 829 -24.11 9.99 -27.63
CA LEU A 829 -24.68 9.13 -28.67
C LEU A 829 -25.18 7.77 -28.17
N SER A 830 -24.70 7.32 -27.02
CA SER A 830 -25.03 6.03 -26.42
C SER A 830 -26.45 6.00 -25.85
N PRO A 831 -27.04 4.81 -25.63
CA PRO A 831 -28.15 4.62 -24.68
C PRO A 831 -27.88 5.11 -23.24
N TYR A 832 -26.73 5.73 -22.92
CA TYR A 832 -26.47 6.43 -21.65
C TYR A 832 -27.51 7.50 -21.29
N GLN A 833 -28.21 8.11 -22.25
CA GLN A 833 -29.38 8.97 -21.95
C GLN A 833 -30.55 8.20 -21.30
N SER A 834 -30.56 6.87 -21.40
CA SER A 834 -31.57 5.95 -20.83
C SER A 834 -31.07 5.12 -19.65
N MET A 835 -29.84 5.36 -19.17
CA MET A 835 -29.30 4.69 -17.98
C MET A 835 -30.12 5.04 -16.73
N LYS A 836 -30.23 4.09 -15.81
CA LYS A 836 -30.84 4.36 -14.50
C LYS A 836 -29.91 5.27 -13.70
N SER A 837 -30.48 6.12 -12.84
CA SER A 837 -29.72 7.04 -11.97
C SER A 837 -28.56 6.31 -11.24
N ALA A 838 -28.79 5.10 -10.73
CA ALA A 838 -27.76 4.28 -10.07
C ALA A 838 -26.53 3.96 -10.94
N ASP A 839 -26.70 3.78 -12.24
CA ASP A 839 -25.60 3.45 -13.16
C ASP A 839 -24.78 4.69 -13.49
N VAL A 840 -25.42 5.86 -13.58
CA VAL A 840 -24.74 7.16 -13.71
C VAL A 840 -23.92 7.48 -12.47
N VAL A 841 -24.46 7.19 -11.27
CA VAL A 841 -23.71 7.33 -10.01
C VAL A 841 -22.47 6.45 -10.03
N LYS A 842 -22.62 5.18 -10.42
CA LYS A 842 -21.52 4.23 -10.50
C LYS A 842 -20.47 4.68 -11.51
N PHE A 843 -20.91 5.17 -12.68
CA PHE A 843 -20.02 5.69 -13.72
C PHE A 843 -19.18 6.86 -13.21
N VAL A 844 -19.82 7.89 -12.64
CA VAL A 844 -19.12 9.09 -12.14
C VAL A 844 -18.21 8.75 -10.96
N SER A 845 -18.65 7.85 -10.07
CA SER A 845 -17.82 7.39 -8.95
C SER A 845 -16.55 6.68 -9.41
N ILE A 846 -16.66 5.79 -10.41
CA ILE A 846 -15.49 5.11 -10.99
C ILE A 846 -14.61 6.12 -11.74
N PHE A 847 -15.21 7.00 -12.55
CA PHE A 847 -14.47 8.01 -13.31
C PHE A 847 -13.59 8.90 -12.42
N VAL A 848 -14.17 9.47 -11.37
CA VAL A 848 -13.45 10.32 -10.40
C VAL A 848 -12.28 9.56 -9.76
N LYS A 849 -12.48 8.27 -9.43
CA LYS A 849 -11.43 7.44 -8.84
C LYS A 849 -10.34 7.07 -9.84
N SER A 850 -10.69 6.95 -11.12
CA SER A 850 -9.80 6.48 -12.18
C SER A 850 -9.07 7.56 -12.96
N ILE A 851 -9.48 8.83 -12.92
CA ILE A 851 -8.80 9.91 -13.68
C ILE A 851 -7.39 10.14 -13.16
N ARG A 852 -6.42 10.15 -14.09
CA ARG A 852 -4.99 10.35 -13.83
C ARG A 852 -4.41 11.38 -14.77
N PHE A 853 -3.42 12.14 -14.28
CA PHE A 853 -2.68 13.10 -15.08
C PHE A 853 -1.19 12.80 -15.02
N GLN A 854 -0.61 12.37 -16.15
CA GLN A 854 0.79 11.99 -16.24
C GLN A 854 1.68 13.21 -16.03
N TRP A 855 2.34 13.28 -14.88
CA TRP A 855 3.30 14.33 -14.55
C TRP A 855 4.57 13.71 -13.96
N PRO A 856 5.73 13.79 -14.64
CA PRO A 856 6.99 13.15 -14.22
C PRO A 856 7.72 13.75 -13.01
N TYR A 857 7.31 14.93 -12.57
CA TYR A 857 8.10 15.85 -11.77
C TYR A 857 7.39 16.18 -10.46
N ASP A 858 8.03 16.87 -9.52
CA ASP A 858 7.36 17.22 -8.28
C ASP A 858 6.19 18.20 -8.53
N LEU A 859 5.24 18.26 -7.60
CA LEU A 859 4.12 19.22 -7.67
C LEU A 859 4.63 20.66 -7.82
N CYS A 860 5.72 21.01 -7.13
CA CYS A 860 6.34 22.33 -7.19
C CYS A 860 6.87 22.70 -8.58
N ASP A 861 7.20 21.71 -9.43
CA ASP A 861 7.65 21.96 -10.80
C ASP A 861 6.48 22.34 -11.73
N SER A 862 5.23 22.16 -11.29
CA SER A 862 4.05 22.47 -12.09
C SER A 862 3.74 23.97 -12.17
N PHE A 863 4.34 24.79 -11.31
CA PHE A 863 4.11 26.23 -11.26
C PHE A 863 5.35 27.04 -10.88
N THR A 864 5.27 28.33 -11.15
CA THR A 864 6.30 29.32 -10.79
C THR A 864 5.64 30.48 -10.07
N LYS A 865 6.34 31.09 -9.12
CA LYS A 865 5.88 32.28 -8.43
C LYS A 865 6.61 33.50 -8.96
N ASN A 866 5.87 34.49 -9.45
CA ASN A 866 6.45 35.76 -9.84
C ASN A 866 6.96 36.50 -8.60
N PRO A 867 8.26 36.83 -8.49
CA PRO A 867 8.82 37.43 -7.28
C PRO A 867 8.36 38.88 -7.05
N HIS A 868 7.84 39.56 -8.07
CA HIS A 868 7.38 40.95 -7.98
C HIS A 868 5.88 41.04 -7.66
N SER A 869 5.04 40.27 -8.34
CA SER A 869 3.59 40.28 -8.10
C SER A 869 3.15 39.31 -7.02
N GLY A 870 3.97 38.30 -6.69
CA GLY A 870 3.63 37.23 -5.74
C GLY A 870 2.61 36.23 -6.27
N LEU A 871 2.19 36.36 -7.54
CA LEU A 871 1.23 35.48 -8.20
C LEU A 871 1.89 34.20 -8.71
N PHE A 872 1.16 33.10 -8.63
CA PHE A 872 1.54 31.83 -9.25
C PHE A 872 1.05 31.74 -10.69
N SER A 873 1.86 31.13 -11.54
CA SER A 873 1.53 30.76 -12.91
C SER A 873 2.02 29.35 -13.20
N PHE A 874 1.30 28.57 -14.01
CA PHE A 874 1.75 27.25 -14.42
C PHE A 874 3.10 27.31 -15.15
N SER A 875 3.94 26.31 -14.92
CA SER A 875 5.24 26.21 -15.58
C SER A 875 5.07 25.84 -17.05
N ASN A 876 6.05 26.20 -17.88
CA ASN A 876 6.05 25.81 -19.30
C ASN A 876 6.03 24.28 -19.47
N ALA A 877 6.61 23.53 -18.53
CA ALA A 877 6.58 22.07 -18.55
C ALA A 877 5.17 21.55 -18.29
N PHE A 878 4.46 22.13 -17.31
CA PHE A 878 3.07 21.77 -17.02
C PHE A 878 2.15 22.09 -18.18
N CYS A 879 2.24 23.29 -18.77
CA CYS A 879 1.39 23.67 -19.91
C CYS A 879 1.58 22.71 -21.10
N LYS A 880 2.82 22.32 -21.42
CA LYS A 880 3.10 21.34 -22.48
C LYS A 880 2.46 19.98 -22.20
N GLN A 881 2.54 19.52 -20.96
CA GLN A 881 1.97 18.24 -20.56
C GLN A 881 0.43 18.29 -20.54
N PHE A 882 -0.14 19.42 -20.10
CA PHE A 882 -1.58 19.69 -20.04
C PHE A 882 -2.23 19.68 -21.43
N GLU A 883 -1.52 20.20 -22.43
CA GLU A 883 -1.95 20.20 -23.83
C GLU A 883 -1.83 18.84 -24.53
N ASP A 884 -1.08 17.89 -23.98
CA ASP A 884 -0.96 16.53 -24.53
C ASP A 884 -2.09 15.64 -24.00
N ILE A 885 -3.03 15.25 -24.87
CA ILE A 885 -4.14 14.35 -24.51
C ILE A 885 -3.65 12.99 -23.96
N ARG A 886 -2.43 12.56 -24.31
CA ARG A 886 -1.84 11.31 -23.80
C ARG A 886 -1.47 11.39 -22.32
N SER A 887 -1.32 12.60 -21.80
CA SER A 887 -1.10 12.84 -20.37
C SER A 887 -2.37 12.61 -19.55
N TRP A 888 -3.54 12.66 -20.18
CA TRP A 888 -4.81 12.38 -19.54
C TRP A 888 -5.11 10.89 -19.69
N MET A 889 -5.18 10.18 -18.56
CA MET A 889 -5.38 8.73 -18.55
C MET A 889 -6.53 8.32 -17.62
N LEU A 890 -7.02 7.10 -17.79
CA LEU A 890 -7.91 6.43 -16.84
C LEU A 890 -7.29 5.12 -16.35
N ASP A 891 -7.47 4.77 -15.09
CA ASP A 891 -7.08 3.46 -14.56
C ASP A 891 -7.84 2.31 -15.24
N SER A 892 -7.22 1.13 -15.23
CA SER A 892 -7.76 -0.09 -15.84
C SER A 892 -9.19 -0.45 -15.40
N ASP A 893 -9.57 -0.14 -14.14
CA ASP A 893 -10.91 -0.38 -13.59
C ASP A 893 -12.03 0.32 -14.37
N PHE A 894 -11.77 1.51 -14.94
CA PHE A 894 -12.75 2.20 -15.76
C PHE A 894 -13.11 1.40 -17.02
N PHE A 895 -12.14 0.70 -17.60
CA PHE A 895 -12.30 -0.08 -18.83
C PHE A 895 -12.96 -1.43 -18.61
N VAL A 896 -13.06 -1.91 -17.36
CA VAL A 896 -13.92 -3.05 -17.02
C VAL A 896 -15.39 -2.68 -17.24
N MET A 897 -15.77 -1.44 -16.92
CA MET A 897 -17.12 -0.92 -17.13
C MET A 897 -17.35 -0.42 -18.57
N CYS A 898 -16.34 0.21 -19.17
CA CYS A 898 -16.40 0.78 -20.51
C CYS A 898 -15.36 0.15 -21.46
N PRO A 899 -15.43 -1.16 -21.76
CA PRO A 899 -14.42 -1.85 -22.57
C PRO A 899 -14.33 -1.32 -24.01
N GLN A 900 -15.40 -0.73 -24.54
CA GLN A 900 -15.42 -0.07 -25.85
C GLN A 900 -14.50 1.17 -25.94
N MET A 901 -14.09 1.72 -24.79
CA MET A 901 -13.17 2.87 -24.75
C MET A 901 -11.70 2.46 -24.79
N ILE A 902 -11.41 1.15 -24.73
CA ILE A 902 -10.05 0.62 -24.88
C ILE A 902 -9.53 1.00 -26.26
N GLY A 903 -8.38 1.68 -26.30
CA GLY A 903 -7.73 2.17 -27.52
C GLY A 903 -8.10 3.60 -27.91
N TYR A 904 -9.12 4.20 -27.28
CA TYR A 904 -9.48 5.63 -27.47
C TYR A 904 -9.03 6.50 -26.29
N ILE A 905 -9.02 5.96 -25.08
CA ILE A 905 -8.49 6.62 -23.89
C ILE A 905 -7.19 5.92 -23.47
N PRO A 906 -6.08 6.66 -23.27
CA PRO A 906 -4.88 6.12 -22.68
C PRO A 906 -5.17 5.44 -21.33
N ILE A 907 -4.81 4.16 -21.23
CA ILE A 907 -4.93 3.42 -19.99
C ILE A 907 -3.75 3.81 -19.12
N HIS A 908 -4.04 4.32 -17.92
CA HIS A 908 -3.04 4.38 -16.86
C HIS A 908 -2.78 2.95 -16.42
N ASN A 909 -1.79 2.35 -17.05
CA ASN A 909 -1.04 1.28 -16.40
C ASN A 909 -0.04 2.01 -15.52
N PRO A 910 -0.20 2.00 -14.19
CA PRO A 910 0.93 2.28 -13.33
C PRO A 910 1.96 1.20 -13.65
N GLY A 911 2.87 1.50 -14.58
CA GLY A 911 4.17 0.86 -14.55
C GLY A 911 4.76 1.12 -13.16
N PRO A 912 5.52 0.18 -12.61
CA PRO A 912 6.06 0.34 -11.27
C PRO A 912 6.92 1.62 -11.23
N GLY A 913 6.52 2.57 -10.38
CA GLY A 913 7.28 3.79 -10.12
C GLY A 913 6.83 5.03 -10.92
N ARG A 914 5.96 5.84 -10.32
CA ARG A 914 6.04 7.31 -10.31
C ARG A 914 5.07 7.85 -9.27
N ASP A 915 5.63 8.13 -8.11
CA ASP A 915 5.00 8.82 -6.99
C ASP A 915 4.86 10.32 -7.33
N LEU A 916 3.78 10.95 -6.87
CA LEU A 916 3.59 12.40 -6.96
C LEU A 916 3.20 12.94 -5.59
N GLY A 917 4.13 13.73 -5.04
CA GLY A 917 4.19 14.15 -3.64
C GLY A 917 2.97 14.90 -3.11
N GLY A 918 2.82 14.81 -1.79
CA GLY A 918 1.71 15.36 -1.00
C GLY A 918 1.80 16.87 -0.66
N PHE A 919 1.02 17.21 0.39
CA PHE A 919 0.73 18.52 1.03
C PHE A 919 -0.50 19.27 0.45
N LEU A 920 -1.58 19.62 1.16
CA LEU A 920 -1.88 19.74 2.60
C LEU A 920 -3.38 19.71 2.92
N ASP A 921 -3.64 19.16 4.09
CA ASP A 921 -4.70 19.39 5.07
C ASP A 921 -5.36 20.80 5.06
N GLN A 922 -6.68 20.86 4.81
CA GLN A 922 -7.60 21.89 5.34
C GLN A 922 -9.03 21.33 5.42
N GLY A 923 -9.30 20.50 6.43
CA GLY A 923 -10.65 20.30 6.95
C GLY A 923 -10.97 21.35 8.01
N HIS A 924 -12.09 22.04 7.87
CA HIS A 924 -13.03 22.39 8.95
C HIS A 924 -14.13 23.29 8.36
N TYR A 925 -15.36 22.79 8.27
CA TYR A 925 -16.55 23.42 8.84
C TYR A 925 -17.77 22.49 8.66
N LEU A 926 -18.43 22.26 9.80
CA LEU A 926 -19.84 21.88 10.01
C LEU A 926 -20.21 20.39 10.13
N GLU A 927 -20.23 20.02 11.40
CA GLU A 927 -21.03 19.04 12.14
C GLU A 927 -22.54 18.93 11.79
N GLU A 928 -23.02 17.72 12.14
CA GLU A 928 -24.32 17.37 12.75
C GLU A 928 -25.61 17.42 11.91
N ALA A 929 -26.24 16.24 11.75
CA ALA A 929 -27.46 15.91 12.51
C ALA A 929 -28.01 14.49 12.23
N THR A 930 -28.21 13.76 13.33
CA THR A 930 -29.27 12.77 13.63
C THR A 930 -29.28 11.41 12.92
N GLY A 931 -29.10 10.37 13.74
CA GLY A 931 -29.36 8.97 13.38
C GLY A 931 -30.80 8.51 13.61
N GLN A 932 -31.08 7.29 13.12
CA GLN A 932 -32.00 6.33 13.74
C GLN A 932 -31.85 4.93 13.10
N ASP A 933 -31.87 3.93 13.98
CA ASP A 933 -31.79 2.49 13.73
C ASP A 933 -32.72 1.94 12.65
N GLN A 934 -32.23 0.96 11.86
CA GLN A 934 -33.01 -0.22 11.48
C GLN A 934 -32.12 -1.41 11.04
N LYS A 935 -32.37 -2.58 11.64
CA LYS A 935 -31.74 -3.89 11.37
C LYS A 935 -32.16 -4.50 10.02
N PRO A 936 -31.39 -5.47 9.47
CA PRO A 936 -31.37 -5.78 8.04
C PRO A 936 -32.40 -6.84 7.62
N HIS A 937 -32.97 -6.65 6.43
CA HIS A 937 -33.56 -7.72 5.63
C HIS A 937 -32.70 -7.93 4.38
N GLY A 938 -32.25 -9.17 4.20
CA GLY A 938 -31.42 -9.57 3.09
C GLY A 938 -32.21 -9.63 1.78
N ASN A 939 -31.53 -9.25 0.70
CA ASN A 939 -31.70 -9.84 -0.62
C ASN A 939 -30.43 -9.54 -1.42
N THR A 940 -29.65 -10.59 -1.71
CA THR A 940 -28.51 -10.56 -2.64
C THR A 940 -29.03 -10.84 -4.04
N ASP A 941 -29.13 -9.81 -4.88
CA ASP A 941 -29.20 -9.94 -6.33
C ASP A 941 -27.98 -9.20 -6.91
N GLU A 942 -27.00 -9.95 -7.42
CA GLU A 942 -25.94 -9.40 -8.27
C GLU A 942 -26.53 -9.01 -9.64
N PRO A 943 -26.14 -7.88 -10.25
CA PRO A 943 -26.68 -7.46 -11.55
C PRO A 943 -26.05 -8.23 -12.72
N ASP A 944 -26.93 -8.79 -13.57
CA ASP A 944 -26.63 -9.34 -14.90
C ASP A 944 -26.53 -8.20 -15.94
N TRP A 945 -25.36 -8.07 -16.57
CA TRP A 945 -25.04 -7.02 -17.54
C TRP A 945 -25.12 -7.47 -19.00
N THR A 946 -25.58 -8.70 -19.26
CA THR A 946 -25.59 -9.24 -20.63
C THR A 946 -26.66 -8.63 -21.54
N ASP A 947 -27.73 -8.04 -20.98
CA ASP A 947 -28.85 -7.47 -21.75
C ASP A 947 -28.67 -6.00 -22.19
N VAL A 948 -27.56 -5.34 -21.84
CA VAL A 948 -27.31 -3.92 -22.21
C VAL A 948 -26.33 -3.77 -23.38
N LEU A 949 -25.69 -4.85 -23.84
CA LEU A 949 -24.53 -4.78 -24.74
C LEU A 949 -24.68 -5.57 -26.05
N MET A 950 -25.82 -5.45 -26.72
CA MET A 950 -25.97 -5.90 -28.11
C MET A 950 -26.45 -4.73 -28.98
N PRO A 951 -25.66 -4.28 -29.97
CA PRO A 951 -26.16 -3.39 -31.00
C PRO A 951 -27.02 -4.20 -31.99
N THR A 952 -28.31 -3.84 -32.14
CA THR A 952 -29.12 -4.20 -33.31
C THR A 952 -28.88 -3.23 -34.44
#